data_AF-A0A836UPC9-F1
#
_entry.id   AF-A0A836UPC9-F1
#
_cell.length_a   1.000
_cell.length_b   1.000
_cell.length_c   1.000
_cell.angle_alpha   90.00
_cell.angle_beta   90.00
_cell.angle_gamma   90.00
#
_symmetry.space_group_name_H-M   'P 1'
#
loop_
_entity.id
_entity.type
_entity.pdbx_description
1 polymer ?
#
loop_
_entity_poly.entity_id
_entity_poly.type
_entity_poly.pdbx_seq_one_letter_code
_entity_poly.pdbx_strand_id
1 'polypeptide(L)'
;MDLDELLRDVDKDELLNLYDEAAVELLQVARSDGHFADRDPDTTTWPSAGDIEALVRRAELIGTIHEGIPSRRDNRLREAYDHYEQVGPGYHLANRLYIALRRVFTERDRGNERDFHELYQSVYLNALSRDNPLDLDEGEAALVQLRVARVPLSHAHSVAEKMQAGAEAAQKNDPSSTKDDPRLLQGYHCEIDGTRYEGTLHKLLGDIAERIVDYLAAGEHLAIRFNTFSNFIWLGISVWKAITDAELLLAKIEGRVRAKWHRELDKLVLLGKGMLLKFLQAHSEDPAQIRPKEFWYGQEYSYLTRDMIDLTRALVRHVNRLAKRTRGAKPNPVAMPPLLAGKAQGRFLEYPHVGRQHTLGSMRRRGRMLRWARLYHRTGRKKMKILDAGLPEEQRLAAASAESAQWGRESLDIFGIEVTVNADPFFAATARDLDLANRQGKVLFLPTHRSLFDHPVMSSLLHDPRFLELIGWRTPPAPVILARARLTEPAMVRIAGRSFSLIGFSTEEVDKMLEDVDGHVIMSRSADTGSPTRRFAKLLEERPGVVYGEGTTASYEHQCLPMQHALYAHLPPDVIIIPLVFRGIHSLWPKCPRGNLDIGSGQVEVVVCPPMLGETTLLPRKRALRTQLEPATLFQAAHIARLFNPEPS
;
A
#
# COMPACT_ATOMS: atom_id res chain seq x y z
N MET A 1 17.56 13.60 -8.34
CA MET A 1 17.90 14.34 -7.12
C MET A 1 19.23 15.02 -7.39
N ASP A 2 19.35 16.34 -7.16
CA ASP A 2 20.63 17.02 -7.28
C ASP A 2 21.47 16.69 -6.04
N LEU A 3 22.58 15.99 -6.26
CA LEU A 3 23.43 15.45 -5.20
C LEU A 3 24.12 16.57 -4.42
N ASP A 4 24.39 17.69 -5.09
CA ASP A 4 25.09 18.84 -4.51
C ASP A 4 24.13 19.72 -3.69
N GLU A 5 22.82 19.64 -3.93
CA GLU A 5 21.80 20.37 -3.16
C GLU A 5 21.52 19.69 -1.80
N LEU A 6 21.56 18.36 -1.75
CA LEU A 6 21.30 17.58 -0.52
C LEU A 6 22.48 17.54 0.45
N LEU A 7 23.70 17.78 -0.04
CA LEU A 7 24.93 17.76 0.75
C LEU A 7 25.49 19.17 1.00
N ARG A 8 24.83 20.23 0.52
CA ARG A 8 25.35 21.61 0.57
C ARG A 8 25.40 22.18 1.99
N ASP A 9 24.47 21.76 2.84
CA ASP A 9 24.26 22.31 4.19
C ASP A 9 24.27 21.22 5.29
N VAL A 10 24.76 20.01 4.98
CA VAL A 10 24.80 18.92 5.97
C VAL A 10 26.13 18.93 6.70
N ASP A 11 26.09 19.22 8.00
CA ASP A 11 27.23 18.98 8.89
C ASP A 11 27.54 17.48 8.89
N LYS A 12 28.73 17.14 8.39
CA LYS A 12 29.19 15.76 8.25
C LYS A 12 29.30 15.08 9.62
N ASP A 13 29.74 15.80 10.63
CA ASP A 13 29.98 15.24 11.96
C ASP A 13 28.64 14.98 12.65
N GLU A 14 27.68 15.89 12.50
CA GLU A 14 26.30 15.71 12.95
C GLU A 14 25.65 14.49 12.27
N LEU A 15 25.78 14.36 10.95
CA LEU A 15 25.26 13.22 10.19
C LEU A 15 25.81 11.88 10.70
N LEU A 16 27.11 11.80 10.95
CA LEU A 16 27.77 10.58 11.42
C LEU A 16 27.37 10.24 12.85
N ASN A 17 27.23 11.24 13.72
CA ASN A 17 26.74 11.04 15.09
C ASN A 17 25.31 10.47 15.09
N LEU A 18 24.39 11.08 14.33
CA LEU A 18 23.02 10.59 14.20
C LEU A 18 22.97 9.17 13.62
N TYR A 19 23.84 8.87 12.66
CA TYR A 19 23.94 7.53 12.09
C TYR A 19 24.41 6.49 13.12
N ASP A 20 25.41 6.82 13.94
CA ASP A 20 25.93 5.93 14.97
C ASP A 20 24.92 5.76 16.13
N GLU A 21 24.19 6.81 16.52
CA GLU A 21 23.07 6.73 17.48
C GLU A 21 21.96 5.79 16.99
N ALA A 22 21.50 6.00 15.75
CA ALA A 22 20.49 5.14 15.13
C ALA A 22 20.97 3.68 15.01
N ALA A 23 22.25 3.46 14.71
CA ALA A 23 22.83 2.13 14.64
C ALA A 23 22.83 1.42 16.00
N VAL A 24 23.10 2.14 17.09
CA VAL A 24 23.02 1.61 18.46
C VAL A 24 21.59 1.17 18.79
N GLU A 25 20.60 2.00 18.50
CA GLU A 25 19.18 1.68 18.74
C GLU A 25 18.73 0.45 17.94
N LEU A 26 19.04 0.40 16.64
CA LEU A 26 18.71 -0.73 15.79
C LEU A 26 19.42 -2.02 16.20
N LEU A 27 20.65 -1.92 16.71
CA LEU A 27 21.39 -3.06 17.23
C LEU A 27 20.75 -3.60 18.50
N GLN A 28 20.23 -2.72 19.37
CA GLN A 28 19.48 -3.15 20.55
C GLN A 28 18.20 -3.89 20.17
N VAL A 29 17.45 -3.40 19.17
CA VAL A 29 16.29 -4.11 18.62
C VAL A 29 16.69 -5.48 18.08
N ALA A 30 17.78 -5.57 17.32
CA ALA A 30 18.26 -6.85 16.78
C ALA A 30 18.68 -7.84 17.88
N ARG A 31 19.18 -7.35 19.02
CA ARG A 31 19.47 -8.18 20.20
C ARG A 31 18.20 -8.71 20.84
N SER A 32 17.19 -7.85 21.06
CA SER A 32 15.86 -8.27 21.54
C SER A 32 15.18 -9.26 20.60
N ASP A 33 15.38 -9.11 19.29
CA ASP A 33 14.89 -10.07 18.29
C ASP A 33 15.68 -11.41 18.32
N GLY A 34 16.81 -11.48 19.01
CA GLY A 34 17.61 -12.70 19.15
C GLY A 34 18.59 -12.95 18.00
N HIS A 35 19.00 -11.94 17.23
CA HIS A 35 20.05 -12.09 16.20
C HIS A 35 21.42 -12.47 16.77
N PHE A 36 21.64 -12.21 18.06
CA PHE A 36 22.92 -12.40 18.74
C PHE A 36 22.80 -13.28 19.99
N ALA A 37 21.78 -14.13 20.07
CA ALA A 37 21.49 -14.94 21.27
C ALA A 37 22.69 -15.81 21.71
N ASP A 38 23.51 -16.27 20.76
CA ASP A 38 24.69 -17.12 21.02
C ASP A 38 26.00 -16.33 21.24
N ARG A 39 25.94 -14.99 21.34
CA ARG A 39 27.12 -14.12 21.48
C ARG A 39 27.15 -13.39 22.81
N ASP A 40 28.36 -13.13 23.27
CA ASP A 40 28.61 -12.29 24.45
C ASP A 40 28.10 -10.85 24.18
N PRO A 41 27.22 -10.31 25.05
CA PRO A 41 26.77 -8.92 25.04
C PRO A 41 27.85 -7.88 24.76
N ASP A 42 29.03 -8.02 25.37
CA ASP A 42 30.11 -7.03 25.26
C ASP A 42 30.70 -6.97 23.85
N THR A 43 30.61 -8.09 23.13
CA THR A 43 31.03 -8.18 21.74
C THR A 43 29.97 -7.58 20.79
N THR A 44 28.73 -7.42 21.23
CA THR A 44 27.61 -6.92 20.41
C THR A 44 27.41 -5.40 20.52
N THR A 45 28.47 -4.66 20.84
CA THR A 45 28.46 -3.21 20.96
C THR A 45 28.78 -2.55 19.61
N TRP A 46 28.09 -1.44 19.29
CA TRP A 46 28.40 -0.65 18.10
C TRP A 46 29.73 0.08 18.29
N PRO A 47 30.73 -0.08 17.41
CA PRO A 47 32.03 0.54 17.59
C PRO A 47 31.99 2.00 17.11
N SER A 48 32.34 2.95 18.00
CA SER A 48 32.29 4.39 17.71
C SER A 48 33.49 4.91 16.90
N ALA A 49 34.58 4.14 16.80
CA ALA A 49 35.76 4.54 16.02
C ALA A 49 35.50 4.41 14.50
N GLY A 50 36.16 5.25 13.71
CA GLY A 50 36.08 5.25 12.24
C GLY A 50 37.23 4.52 11.54
N ASP A 51 38.04 3.76 12.27
CA ASP A 51 39.18 3.04 11.71
C ASP A 51 38.76 1.73 11.02
N ILE A 52 39.74 1.06 10.39
CA ILE A 52 39.48 -0.18 9.65
C ILE A 52 38.96 -1.28 10.58
N GLU A 53 39.44 -1.37 11.82
CA GLU A 53 39.02 -2.40 12.78
C GLU A 53 37.55 -2.23 13.17
N ALA A 54 37.15 -0.99 13.49
CA ALA A 54 35.76 -0.66 13.77
C ALA A 54 34.86 -0.89 12.54
N LEU A 55 35.29 -0.53 11.33
CA LEU A 55 34.52 -0.80 10.11
C LEU A 55 34.36 -2.31 9.83
N VAL A 56 35.38 -3.12 10.13
CA VAL A 56 35.26 -4.59 10.09
C VAL A 56 34.19 -5.04 11.08
N ARG A 57 34.23 -4.54 12.31
CA ARG A 57 33.26 -4.92 13.34
C ARG A 57 31.83 -4.50 12.98
N ARG A 58 31.63 -3.29 12.45
CA ARG A 58 30.33 -2.82 11.93
C ARG A 58 29.80 -3.77 10.84
N ALA A 59 30.66 -4.15 9.88
CA ALA A 59 30.29 -5.05 8.80
C ALA A 59 29.89 -6.46 9.30
N GLU A 60 30.56 -6.97 10.33
CA GLU A 60 30.21 -8.25 10.97
C GLU A 60 28.85 -8.20 11.67
N LEU A 61 28.60 -7.16 12.48
CA LEU A 61 27.33 -6.99 13.19
C LEU A 61 26.15 -6.89 12.21
N ILE A 62 26.26 -6.01 11.21
CA ILE A 62 25.22 -5.83 10.19
C ILE A 62 25.08 -7.09 9.33
N GLY A 63 26.17 -7.81 9.06
CA GLY A 63 26.15 -9.10 8.36
C GLY A 63 25.32 -10.15 9.09
N THR A 64 25.51 -10.29 10.40
CA THR A 64 24.74 -11.21 11.24
C THR A 64 23.24 -10.87 11.23
N ILE A 65 22.89 -9.58 11.30
CA ILE A 65 21.48 -9.15 11.18
C ILE A 65 20.94 -9.50 9.79
N HIS A 66 21.62 -9.05 8.74
CA HIS A 66 21.22 -9.24 7.34
C HIS A 66 20.98 -10.71 6.97
N GLU A 67 21.84 -11.63 7.44
CA GLU A 67 21.70 -13.07 7.19
C GLU A 67 20.48 -13.69 7.88
N GLY A 68 20.11 -13.20 9.07
CA GLY A 68 18.98 -13.72 9.83
C GLY A 68 17.61 -13.19 9.40
N ILE A 69 17.53 -12.03 8.73
CA ILE A 69 16.25 -11.38 8.41
C ILE A 69 15.34 -12.19 7.50
N PRO A 70 15.79 -12.80 6.37
CA PRO A 70 14.88 -13.45 5.44
C PRO A 70 14.00 -14.54 6.07
N SER A 71 14.59 -15.45 6.85
CA SER A 71 13.83 -16.54 7.49
C SER A 71 12.90 -16.03 8.59
N ARG A 72 13.35 -15.07 9.40
CA ARG A 72 12.53 -14.44 10.46
C ARG A 72 11.33 -13.71 9.89
N ARG A 73 11.54 -12.90 8.84
CA ARG A 73 10.49 -12.24 8.07
C ARG A 73 9.48 -13.27 7.57
N ASP A 74 9.94 -14.30 6.89
CA ASP A 74 9.08 -15.30 6.27
C ASP A 74 8.21 -16.04 7.28
N ASN A 75 8.78 -16.42 8.43
CA ASN A 75 8.05 -17.08 9.51
C ASN A 75 6.99 -16.17 10.13
N ARG A 76 7.34 -14.92 10.46
CA ARG A 76 6.38 -13.97 11.07
C ARG A 76 5.25 -13.59 10.11
N LEU A 77 5.55 -13.41 8.82
CA LEU A 77 4.53 -13.14 7.81
C LEU A 77 3.64 -14.36 7.58
N ARG A 78 4.21 -15.57 7.57
CA ARG A 78 3.44 -16.81 7.45
C ARG A 78 2.46 -16.96 8.60
N GLU A 79 2.92 -16.80 9.84
CA GLU A 79 2.07 -16.86 11.03
C GLU A 79 0.91 -15.87 10.96
N ALA A 80 1.18 -14.60 10.62
CA ALA A 80 0.14 -13.58 10.51
C ALA A 80 -0.84 -13.83 9.35
N TYR A 81 -0.33 -14.34 8.23
CA TYR A 81 -1.15 -14.74 7.09
C TYR A 81 -2.06 -15.93 7.43
N ASP A 82 -1.53 -16.95 8.09
CA ASP A 82 -2.30 -18.14 8.46
C ASP A 82 -3.42 -17.76 9.44
N HIS A 83 -3.14 -16.86 10.40
CA HIS A 83 -4.17 -16.32 11.28
C HIS A 83 -5.24 -15.52 10.51
N TYR A 84 -4.82 -14.64 9.59
CA TYR A 84 -5.74 -13.87 8.72
C TYR A 84 -6.65 -14.78 7.89
N GLU A 85 -6.12 -15.83 7.26
CA GLU A 85 -6.92 -16.80 6.51
C GLU A 85 -7.83 -17.63 7.43
N GLN A 86 -7.41 -17.93 8.66
CA GLN A 86 -8.22 -18.67 9.64
C GLN A 86 -9.49 -17.91 10.05
N VAL A 87 -9.38 -16.60 10.28
CA VAL A 87 -10.53 -15.78 10.73
C VAL A 87 -11.39 -15.22 9.57
N GLY A 88 -10.86 -15.22 8.34
CA GLY A 88 -11.55 -14.72 7.15
C GLY A 88 -12.94 -15.31 6.86
N PRO A 89 -13.13 -16.65 6.92
CA PRO A 89 -14.45 -17.25 6.75
C PRO A 89 -15.49 -16.69 7.74
N GLY A 90 -15.08 -16.45 8.99
CA GLY A 90 -15.92 -15.86 10.03
C GLY A 90 -16.36 -14.44 9.70
N TYR A 91 -15.46 -13.61 9.18
CA TYR A 91 -15.73 -12.25 8.72
C TYR A 91 -16.72 -12.20 7.54
N HIS A 92 -16.49 -13.03 6.51
CA HIS A 92 -17.39 -13.05 5.36
C HIS A 92 -18.80 -13.53 5.72
N LEU A 93 -18.89 -14.53 6.60
CA LEU A 93 -20.18 -14.95 7.17
C LEU A 93 -20.84 -13.84 7.99
N ALA A 94 -20.08 -13.11 8.83
CA ALA A 94 -20.60 -12.01 9.65
C ALA A 94 -21.21 -10.89 8.79
N ASN A 95 -20.56 -10.54 7.67
CA ASN A 95 -21.11 -9.56 6.72
C ASN A 95 -22.43 -10.03 6.09
N ARG A 96 -22.51 -11.30 5.70
CA ARG A 96 -23.73 -11.87 5.13
C ARG A 96 -24.87 -11.93 6.15
N LEU A 97 -24.56 -12.27 7.40
CA LEU A 97 -25.50 -12.20 8.52
C LEU A 97 -25.98 -10.78 8.78
N TYR A 98 -25.09 -9.80 8.74
CA TYR A 98 -25.45 -8.38 8.89
C TYR A 98 -26.49 -7.94 7.85
N ILE A 99 -26.27 -8.29 6.58
CA ILE A 99 -27.19 -7.98 5.48
C ILE A 99 -28.56 -8.64 5.71
N ALA A 100 -28.57 -9.93 6.05
CA ALA A 100 -29.81 -10.66 6.28
C ALA A 100 -30.60 -10.11 7.47
N LEU A 101 -29.93 -9.79 8.58
CA LEU A 101 -30.56 -9.20 9.76
C LEU A 101 -31.09 -7.79 9.50
N ARG A 102 -30.36 -6.96 8.75
CA ARG A 102 -30.84 -5.63 8.32
C ARG A 102 -32.15 -5.76 7.56
N ARG A 103 -32.20 -6.70 6.61
CA ARG A 103 -33.41 -6.97 5.82
C ARG A 103 -34.57 -7.37 6.72
N VAL A 104 -34.39 -8.37 7.59
CA VAL A 104 -35.43 -8.81 8.54
C VAL A 104 -35.89 -7.68 9.47
N PHE A 105 -34.97 -6.81 9.92
CA PHE A 105 -35.28 -5.66 10.76
C PHE A 105 -36.21 -4.66 10.03
N THR A 106 -35.88 -4.33 8.78
CA THR A 106 -36.70 -3.42 7.96
C THR A 106 -38.04 -4.03 7.57
N GLU A 107 -38.08 -5.32 7.20
CA GLU A 107 -39.32 -6.02 6.82
C GLU A 107 -40.31 -6.15 7.99
N ARG A 108 -39.81 -6.16 9.24
CA ARG A 108 -40.61 -6.18 10.47
C ARG A 108 -41.05 -4.80 10.97
N ASP A 109 -40.80 -3.74 10.19
CA ASP A 109 -41.13 -2.35 10.51
C ASP A 109 -40.61 -1.91 11.89
N ARG A 110 -39.36 -2.28 12.21
CA ARG A 110 -38.68 -1.93 13.49
C ARG A 110 -37.84 -0.65 13.39
N GLY A 111 -37.81 -0.04 12.20
CA GLY A 111 -37.03 1.12 11.83
C GLY A 111 -36.50 0.99 10.40
N ASN A 112 -35.70 1.96 9.98
CA ASN A 112 -35.01 1.96 8.69
C ASN A 112 -33.58 1.38 8.79
N GLU A 113 -32.87 1.29 7.66
CA GLU A 113 -31.49 0.79 7.61
C GLU A 113 -30.52 1.61 8.46
N ARG A 114 -30.73 2.93 8.56
CA ARG A 114 -29.92 3.81 9.40
C ARG A 114 -30.13 3.52 10.88
N ASP A 115 -31.36 3.30 11.31
CA ASP A 115 -31.67 2.93 12.70
C ASP A 115 -30.98 1.61 13.06
N PHE A 116 -31.03 0.61 12.17
CA PHE A 116 -30.33 -0.66 12.35
C PHE A 116 -28.81 -0.48 12.46
N HIS A 117 -28.22 0.35 11.60
CA HIS A 117 -26.80 0.65 11.64
C HIS A 117 -26.39 1.37 12.93
N GLU A 118 -27.18 2.32 13.43
CA GLU A 118 -26.93 3.01 14.70
C GLU A 118 -26.95 2.03 15.89
N LEU A 119 -27.86 1.06 15.89
CA LEU A 119 -27.87 -0.03 16.86
C LEU A 119 -26.60 -0.89 16.77
N TYR A 120 -26.20 -1.31 15.57
CA TYR A 120 -24.95 -2.07 15.40
C TYR A 120 -23.72 -1.30 15.88
N GLN A 121 -23.62 0.00 15.58
CA GLN A 121 -22.48 0.83 15.98
C GLN A 121 -22.34 0.94 17.51
N SER A 122 -23.44 0.86 18.27
CA SER A 122 -23.37 0.79 19.74
C SER A 122 -22.74 -0.53 20.23
N VAL A 123 -23.09 -1.65 19.62
CA VAL A 123 -22.54 -2.98 19.96
C VAL A 123 -21.10 -3.11 19.50
N TYR A 124 -20.77 -2.58 18.32
CA TYR A 124 -19.44 -2.60 17.74
C TYR A 124 -18.40 -1.87 18.60
N LEU A 125 -18.77 -0.76 19.23
CA LEU A 125 -17.89 -0.05 20.16
C LEU A 125 -17.51 -0.90 21.38
N ASN A 126 -18.40 -1.79 21.83
CA ASN A 126 -18.09 -2.72 22.93
C ASN A 126 -17.15 -3.84 22.49
N ALA A 127 -17.31 -4.36 21.28
CA ALA A 127 -16.36 -5.33 20.72
C ALA A 127 -14.97 -4.71 20.52
N LEU A 128 -14.89 -3.40 20.20
CA LEU A 128 -13.61 -2.70 20.04
C LEU A 128 -12.88 -2.41 21.35
N SER A 129 -13.55 -2.42 22.50
CA SER A 129 -12.94 -2.16 23.81
C SER A 129 -12.38 -3.41 24.49
N ARG A 130 -12.54 -4.58 23.87
CA ARG A 130 -12.00 -5.84 24.40
C ARG A 130 -10.47 -5.82 24.38
N ASP A 131 -9.84 -6.61 25.24
CA ASP A 131 -8.38 -6.80 25.23
C ASP A 131 -7.90 -7.24 23.84
N ASN A 132 -6.78 -6.66 23.38
CA ASN A 132 -6.19 -7.01 22.09
C ASN A 132 -5.84 -8.51 22.08
N PRO A 133 -6.39 -9.30 21.14
CA PRO A 133 -6.19 -10.75 21.12
C PRO A 133 -4.78 -11.19 20.69
N LEU A 134 -3.90 -10.25 20.32
CA LEU A 134 -2.59 -10.56 19.75
C LEU A 134 -1.46 -10.08 20.65
N ASP A 135 -0.68 -11.03 21.14
CA ASP A 135 0.56 -10.80 21.88
C ASP A 135 1.71 -10.48 20.93
N LEU A 136 2.57 -9.53 21.33
CA LEU A 136 3.80 -9.20 20.60
C LEU A 136 4.99 -9.94 21.20
N ASP A 137 5.89 -10.46 20.34
CA ASP A 137 7.17 -10.96 20.81
C ASP A 137 8.11 -9.83 21.27
N GLU A 138 9.21 -10.15 21.95
CA GLU A 138 10.15 -9.15 22.48
C GLU A 138 10.76 -8.25 21.39
N GLY A 139 11.01 -8.79 20.19
CA GLY A 139 11.52 -8.03 19.05
C GLY A 139 10.48 -7.07 18.49
N GLU A 140 9.23 -7.53 18.36
CA GLU A 140 8.10 -6.69 17.95
C GLU A 140 7.80 -5.59 18.97
N ALA A 141 7.85 -5.90 20.26
CA ALA A 141 7.71 -4.91 21.32
C ALA A 141 8.83 -3.86 21.27
N ALA A 142 10.08 -4.26 21.00
CA ALA A 142 11.19 -3.33 20.80
C ALA A 142 10.98 -2.42 19.57
N LEU A 143 10.42 -2.96 18.48
CA LEU A 143 10.07 -2.18 17.28
C LEU A 143 8.92 -1.19 17.55
N VAL A 144 7.97 -1.51 18.42
CA VAL A 144 6.95 -0.57 18.89
C VAL A 144 7.58 0.55 19.73
N GLN A 145 8.54 0.24 20.60
CA GLN A 145 9.27 1.25 21.37
C GLN A 145 10.06 2.22 20.47
N LEU A 146 10.65 1.69 19.38
CA LEU A 146 11.31 2.48 18.33
C LEU A 146 10.33 3.24 17.42
N ARG A 147 9.01 3.06 17.60
CA ARG A 147 7.93 3.70 16.83
C ARG A 147 7.91 3.34 15.34
N VAL A 148 8.54 2.24 14.95
CA VAL A 148 8.53 1.74 13.55
C VAL A 148 7.45 0.67 13.33
N ALA A 149 6.86 0.17 14.41
CA ALA A 149 5.71 -0.71 14.43
C ALA A 149 4.66 -0.19 15.42
N ARG A 150 3.48 -0.82 15.46
CA ARG A 150 2.43 -0.53 16.43
C ARG A 150 1.71 -1.80 16.85
N VAL A 151 1.02 -1.72 17.98
CA VAL A 151 0.15 -2.79 18.47
C VAL A 151 -1.17 -2.77 17.65
N PRO A 152 -1.65 -3.91 17.14
CA PRO A 152 -2.96 -4.00 16.48
C PRO A 152 -4.08 -3.41 17.36
N LEU A 153 -5.06 -2.77 16.73
CA LEU A 153 -6.24 -2.11 17.30
C LEU A 153 -5.96 -1.03 18.36
N SER A 154 -4.70 -0.74 18.69
CA SER A 154 -4.34 0.17 19.79
C SER A 154 -4.99 1.56 19.71
N HIS A 155 -5.16 2.09 18.50
CA HIS A 155 -5.83 3.37 18.29
C HIS A 155 -7.35 3.27 18.53
N ALA A 156 -8.04 2.32 17.88
CA ALA A 156 -9.47 2.10 18.05
C ALA A 156 -9.84 1.73 19.50
N HIS A 157 -9.06 0.86 20.13
CA HIS A 157 -9.21 0.45 21.53
C HIS A 157 -9.14 1.65 22.46
N SER A 158 -8.07 2.45 22.39
CA SER A 158 -7.90 3.63 23.25
C SER A 158 -9.05 4.62 23.12
N VAL A 159 -9.64 4.72 21.94
CA VAL A 159 -10.81 5.58 21.71
C VAL A 159 -12.08 4.93 22.28
N ALA A 160 -12.30 3.63 22.07
CA ALA A 160 -13.47 2.91 22.58
C ALA A 160 -13.56 2.98 24.12
N GLU A 161 -12.46 2.75 24.83
CA GLU A 161 -12.41 2.84 26.31
C GLU A 161 -12.78 4.24 26.82
N LYS A 162 -12.21 5.29 26.21
CA LYS A 162 -12.51 6.68 26.60
C LYS A 162 -13.99 7.00 26.39
N MET A 163 -14.58 6.45 25.34
CA MET A 163 -15.99 6.64 25.02
C MET A 163 -16.91 5.93 26.00
N GLN A 164 -16.59 4.70 26.38
CA GLN A 164 -17.34 3.95 27.39
C GLN A 164 -17.24 4.61 28.76
N ALA A 165 -16.04 4.99 29.19
CA ALA A 165 -15.85 5.70 30.46
C ALA A 165 -16.67 7.01 30.52
N GLY A 166 -16.76 7.74 29.39
CA GLY A 166 -17.61 8.93 29.28
C GLY A 166 -19.11 8.61 29.37
N ALA A 167 -19.56 7.52 28.75
CA ALA A 167 -20.95 7.06 28.81
C ALA A 167 -21.34 6.60 30.22
N GLU A 168 -20.48 5.83 30.89
CA GLU A 168 -20.67 5.40 32.28
C GLU A 168 -20.72 6.58 33.25
N ALA A 169 -19.86 7.59 33.05
CA ALA A 169 -19.89 8.81 33.84
C ALA A 169 -21.20 9.60 33.63
N ALA A 170 -21.71 9.68 32.41
CA ALA A 170 -23.00 10.29 32.11
C ALA A 170 -24.17 9.52 32.76
N GLN A 171 -24.13 8.19 32.72
CA GLN A 171 -25.13 7.30 33.32
C GLN A 171 -25.18 7.42 34.85
N LYS A 172 -24.02 7.56 35.52
CA LYS A 172 -23.97 7.83 36.97
C LYS A 172 -24.61 9.17 37.34
N ASN A 173 -24.54 10.16 36.46
CA ASN A 173 -25.10 11.49 36.69
C ASN A 173 -26.60 11.59 36.34
N ASP A 174 -27.10 10.77 35.42
CA ASP A 174 -28.52 10.65 35.09
C ASP A 174 -28.90 9.18 34.84
N PRO A 175 -29.43 8.47 35.86
CA PRO A 175 -29.84 7.07 35.73
C PRO A 175 -30.98 6.81 34.75
N SER A 176 -31.68 7.87 34.30
CA SER A 176 -32.75 7.78 33.29
C SER A 176 -32.24 7.87 31.85
N SER A 177 -30.97 8.24 31.65
CA SER A 177 -30.35 8.47 30.35
C SER A 177 -29.97 7.18 29.58
N THR A 178 -30.13 6.01 30.20
CA THR A 178 -29.72 4.71 29.65
C THR A 178 -30.79 3.67 29.90
N LYS A 179 -31.69 3.47 28.94
CA LYS A 179 -32.26 2.15 28.71
C LYS A 179 -31.68 1.67 27.40
N ASP A 180 -31.04 0.49 27.41
CA ASP A 180 -30.70 -0.22 26.18
C ASP A 180 -31.93 -0.20 25.27
N ASP A 181 -31.72 0.13 23.99
CA ASP A 181 -32.81 0.25 23.05
C ASP A 181 -33.63 -1.06 23.07
N PRO A 182 -34.95 -1.03 23.36
CA PRO A 182 -35.75 -2.23 23.52
C PRO A 182 -35.76 -3.12 22.28
N ARG A 183 -35.41 -2.58 21.10
CA ARG A 183 -35.24 -3.34 19.86
C ARG A 183 -34.08 -4.33 19.94
N LEU A 184 -33.04 -4.04 20.74
CA LEU A 184 -31.88 -4.93 20.95
C LEU A 184 -32.24 -6.23 21.69
N LEU A 185 -33.27 -6.20 22.54
CA LEU A 185 -33.71 -7.34 23.32
C LEU A 185 -34.69 -8.26 22.58
N GLN A 186 -35.15 -7.86 21.39
CA GLN A 186 -36.11 -8.63 20.60
C GLN A 186 -35.43 -9.82 19.90
N GLY A 187 -36.20 -10.90 19.68
CA GLY A 187 -35.75 -12.10 19.00
C GLY A 187 -35.76 -11.99 17.47
N TYR A 188 -34.64 -12.34 16.84
CA TYR A 188 -34.47 -12.40 15.40
C TYR A 188 -34.02 -13.79 14.98
N HIS A 189 -34.32 -14.13 13.73
CA HIS A 189 -33.75 -15.28 13.07
C HIS A 189 -33.51 -14.97 11.60
N CYS A 190 -32.47 -15.58 11.02
CA CYS A 190 -32.20 -15.58 9.60
C CYS A 190 -31.52 -16.90 9.21
N GLU A 191 -31.43 -17.17 7.92
CA GLU A 191 -30.80 -18.38 7.39
C GLU A 191 -29.75 -17.96 6.36
N ILE A 192 -28.51 -18.44 6.50
CA ILE A 192 -27.51 -18.37 5.42
C ILE A 192 -26.99 -19.77 5.14
N ASP A 193 -26.90 -20.13 3.86
CA ASP A 193 -26.42 -21.41 3.36
C ASP A 193 -27.03 -22.63 4.09
N GLY A 194 -28.34 -22.60 4.37
CA GLY A 194 -29.05 -23.68 5.06
C GLY A 194 -28.86 -23.72 6.58
N THR A 195 -28.07 -22.81 7.16
CA THR A 195 -27.85 -22.71 8.60
C THR A 195 -28.71 -21.59 9.18
N ARG A 196 -29.56 -21.95 10.16
CA ARG A 196 -30.41 -21.01 10.89
C ARG A 196 -29.63 -20.38 12.05
N TYR A 197 -29.65 -19.06 12.11
CA TYR A 197 -29.10 -18.24 13.19
C TYR A 197 -30.25 -17.55 13.92
N GLU A 198 -30.33 -17.72 15.24
CA GLU A 198 -31.39 -17.14 16.06
C GLU A 198 -30.88 -16.66 17.42
N GLY A 199 -31.50 -15.60 17.94
CA GLY A 199 -31.12 -14.98 19.20
C GLY A 199 -31.73 -13.61 19.37
N THR A 200 -31.36 -12.91 20.43
CA THR A 200 -31.68 -11.48 20.55
C THR A 200 -30.87 -10.68 19.51
N LEU A 201 -31.40 -9.54 19.07
CA LEU A 201 -30.67 -8.66 18.15
C LEU A 201 -29.31 -8.26 18.73
N HIS A 202 -29.24 -7.98 20.04
CA HIS A 202 -28.00 -7.68 20.74
C HIS A 202 -26.96 -8.80 20.59
N LYS A 203 -27.36 -10.05 20.86
CA LYS A 203 -26.47 -11.20 20.76
C LYS A 203 -25.97 -11.41 19.33
N LEU A 204 -26.88 -11.35 18.35
CA LEU A 204 -26.53 -11.57 16.95
C LEU A 204 -25.61 -10.46 16.40
N LEU A 205 -25.89 -9.18 16.74
CA LEU A 205 -25.01 -8.06 16.39
C LEU A 205 -23.67 -8.13 17.13
N GLY A 206 -23.65 -8.64 18.36
CA GLY A 206 -22.43 -8.88 19.13
C GLY A 206 -21.54 -9.93 18.47
N ASP A 207 -22.12 -11.09 18.12
CA ASP A 207 -21.40 -12.15 17.41
C ASP A 207 -20.85 -11.67 16.05
N ILE A 208 -21.60 -10.80 15.35
CA ILE A 208 -21.10 -10.14 14.13
C ILE A 208 -19.93 -9.21 14.48
N ALA A 209 -20.09 -8.32 15.44
CA ALA A 209 -19.08 -7.35 15.82
C ALA A 209 -17.75 -8.01 16.22
N GLU A 210 -17.78 -9.05 17.06
CA GLU A 210 -16.59 -9.80 17.47
C GLU A 210 -15.82 -10.36 16.27
N ARG A 211 -16.53 -11.02 15.33
CA ARG A 211 -15.90 -11.57 14.10
C ARG A 211 -15.30 -10.49 13.20
N ILE A 212 -15.93 -9.31 13.16
CA ILE A 212 -15.38 -8.16 12.43
C ILE A 212 -14.11 -7.65 13.12
N VAL A 213 -14.11 -7.52 14.45
CA VAL A 213 -12.94 -7.06 15.21
C VAL A 213 -11.80 -8.08 15.16
N ASP A 214 -12.07 -9.38 15.21
CA ASP A 214 -11.08 -10.45 15.02
C ASP A 214 -10.37 -10.32 13.66
N TYR A 215 -11.14 -10.08 12.60
CA TYR A 215 -10.58 -9.93 11.26
C TYR A 215 -9.83 -8.61 11.06
N LEU A 216 -10.30 -7.52 11.67
CA LEU A 216 -9.57 -6.26 11.72
C LEU A 216 -8.22 -6.44 12.42
N ALA A 217 -8.19 -7.10 13.58
CA ALA A 217 -6.96 -7.38 14.32
C ALA A 217 -5.99 -8.23 13.48
N ALA A 218 -6.47 -9.34 12.89
CA ALA A 218 -5.66 -10.23 12.09
C ALA A 218 -5.12 -9.56 10.81
N GLY A 219 -5.95 -8.77 10.12
CA GLY A 219 -5.55 -8.02 8.94
C GLY A 219 -4.53 -6.94 9.27
N GLU A 220 -4.78 -6.18 10.33
CA GLU A 220 -3.85 -5.17 10.81
C GLU A 220 -2.50 -5.78 11.22
N HIS A 221 -2.51 -6.92 11.89
CA HIS A 221 -1.31 -7.66 12.24
C HIS A 221 -0.49 -8.08 11.00
N LEU A 222 -1.13 -8.65 9.98
CA LEU A 222 -0.49 -9.00 8.71
C LEU A 222 0.11 -7.75 8.03
N ALA A 223 -0.65 -6.66 7.94
CA ALA A 223 -0.20 -5.43 7.32
C ALA A 223 0.98 -4.78 8.08
N ILE A 224 0.91 -4.73 9.42
CA ILE A 224 1.99 -4.20 10.27
C ILE A 224 3.24 -5.05 10.09
N ARG A 225 3.16 -6.38 10.21
CA ARG A 225 4.32 -7.26 9.99
C ARG A 225 4.88 -7.12 8.58
N PHE A 226 4.04 -6.99 7.56
CA PHE A 226 4.52 -6.76 6.19
C PHE A 226 5.27 -5.44 6.06
N ASN A 227 4.71 -4.35 6.56
CA ASN A 227 5.34 -3.03 6.52
C ASN A 227 6.66 -3.01 7.31
N THR A 228 6.67 -3.60 8.51
CA THR A 228 7.85 -3.64 9.39
C THR A 228 8.94 -4.57 8.84
N PHE A 229 8.62 -5.82 8.52
CA PHE A 229 9.64 -6.81 8.16
C PHE A 229 10.00 -6.80 6.68
N SER A 230 9.09 -6.44 5.76
CA SER A 230 9.40 -6.33 4.32
C SER A 230 9.80 -4.91 3.91
N ASN A 231 8.92 -3.92 4.13
CA ASN A 231 9.16 -2.58 3.61
C ASN A 231 10.29 -1.88 4.36
N PHE A 232 10.33 -1.99 5.69
CA PHE A 232 11.33 -1.35 6.54
C PHE A 232 12.60 -2.20 6.72
N ILE A 233 12.53 -3.30 7.47
CA ILE A 233 13.72 -4.04 7.94
C ILE A 233 14.47 -4.67 6.78
N TRP A 234 13.82 -5.49 5.93
CA TRP A 234 14.53 -6.24 4.89
C TRP A 234 15.17 -5.34 3.83
N LEU A 235 14.48 -4.29 3.39
CA LEU A 235 15.05 -3.29 2.51
C LEU A 235 16.15 -2.48 3.23
N GLY A 236 15.86 -1.96 4.41
CA GLY A 236 16.77 -1.11 5.19
C GLY A 236 18.09 -1.81 5.48
N ILE A 237 18.04 -3.04 5.99
CA ILE A 237 19.24 -3.83 6.30
C ILE A 237 20.03 -4.20 5.03
N SER A 238 19.35 -4.47 3.92
CA SER A 238 20.02 -4.74 2.64
C SER A 238 20.82 -3.52 2.18
N VAL A 239 20.23 -2.33 2.24
CA VAL A 239 20.92 -1.07 1.91
C VAL A 239 22.05 -0.80 2.90
N TRP A 240 21.79 -0.96 4.20
CA TRP A 240 22.75 -0.72 5.27
C TRP A 240 23.99 -1.62 5.18
N LYS A 241 23.79 -2.91 4.88
CA LYS A 241 24.87 -3.87 4.64
C LYS A 241 25.76 -3.46 3.47
N ALA A 242 25.14 -3.14 2.33
CA ALA A 242 25.88 -2.77 1.12
C ALA A 242 26.66 -1.46 1.27
N ILE A 243 26.11 -0.47 1.98
CA ILE A 243 26.80 0.79 2.28
C ILE A 243 27.99 0.55 3.21
N THR A 244 27.80 -0.21 4.30
CA THR A 244 28.88 -0.51 5.25
C THR A 244 30.01 -1.30 4.61
N ASP A 245 29.68 -2.31 3.79
CA ASP A 245 30.69 -3.08 3.06
C ASP A 245 31.46 -2.22 2.04
N ALA A 246 30.77 -1.29 1.38
CA ALA A 246 31.40 -0.35 0.45
C ALA A 246 32.33 0.62 1.18
N GLU A 247 31.93 1.13 2.34
CA GLU A 247 32.76 1.97 3.21
C GLU A 247 34.03 1.22 3.66
N LEU A 248 33.89 -0.01 4.15
CA LEU A 248 35.02 -0.85 4.54
C LEU A 248 35.97 -1.12 3.35
N LEU A 249 35.42 -1.40 2.16
CA LEU A 249 36.24 -1.59 0.97
C LEU A 249 36.98 -0.31 0.56
N LEU A 250 36.33 0.86 0.66
CA LEU A 250 36.95 2.15 0.39
C LEU A 250 38.10 2.45 1.35
N ALA A 251 37.91 2.22 2.65
CA ALA A 251 38.97 2.35 3.65
C ALA A 251 40.17 1.43 3.34
N LYS A 252 39.91 0.17 2.97
CA LYS A 252 40.97 -0.78 2.60
C LYS A 252 41.78 -0.32 1.39
N ILE A 253 41.19 0.35 0.41
CA ILE A 253 41.89 0.76 -0.83
C ILE A 253 42.42 2.19 -0.79
N GLU A 254 42.25 2.90 0.34
CA GLU A 254 42.77 4.25 0.53
C GLU A 254 44.29 4.30 0.29
N GLY A 255 44.76 5.37 -0.34
CA GLY A 255 46.16 5.53 -0.75
C GLY A 255 46.62 4.61 -1.90
N ARG A 256 45.83 3.59 -2.27
CA ARG A 256 46.17 2.61 -3.33
C ARG A 256 45.44 2.82 -4.65
N VAL A 257 44.59 3.86 -4.71
CA VAL A 257 43.84 4.30 -5.90
C VAL A 257 43.94 5.83 -6.05
N ARG A 258 43.44 6.39 -7.17
CA ARG A 258 43.46 7.84 -7.36
C ARG A 258 42.49 8.52 -6.36
N ALA A 259 43.00 9.46 -5.57
CA ALA A 259 42.26 10.16 -4.51
C ALA A 259 40.96 10.84 -4.99
N LYS A 260 40.91 11.33 -6.24
CA LYS A 260 39.68 11.90 -6.82
C LYS A 260 38.51 10.90 -6.78
N TRP A 261 38.73 9.68 -7.29
CA TRP A 261 37.68 8.67 -7.38
C TRP A 261 37.29 8.11 -6.02
N HIS A 262 38.25 8.00 -5.10
CA HIS A 262 37.99 7.59 -3.72
C HIS A 262 37.08 8.61 -3.03
N ARG A 263 37.43 9.91 -3.05
CA ARG A 263 36.60 10.99 -2.47
C ARG A 263 35.21 11.09 -3.07
N GLU A 264 35.05 10.87 -4.37
CA GLU A 264 33.72 10.85 -5.01
C GLU A 264 32.84 9.71 -4.49
N LEU A 265 33.42 8.53 -4.21
CA LEU A 265 32.66 7.41 -3.67
C LEU A 265 32.37 7.56 -2.17
N ASP A 266 33.28 8.16 -1.39
CA ASP A 266 33.01 8.52 0.00
C ASP A 266 31.79 9.44 0.13
N LYS A 267 31.64 10.42 -0.77
CA LYS A 267 30.43 11.27 -0.81
C LYS A 267 29.15 10.45 -1.04
N LEU A 268 29.20 9.41 -1.87
CA LEU A 268 28.06 8.53 -2.09
C LEU A 268 27.74 7.66 -0.87
N VAL A 269 28.77 7.24 -0.11
CA VAL A 269 28.57 6.55 1.19
C VAL A 269 27.85 7.48 2.16
N LEU A 270 28.33 8.71 2.33
CA LEU A 270 27.70 9.70 3.22
C LEU A 270 26.25 9.99 2.83
N LEU A 271 25.98 10.17 1.53
CA LEU A 271 24.62 10.33 1.05
C LEU A 271 23.75 9.10 1.36
N GLY A 272 24.29 7.89 1.16
CA GLY A 272 23.61 6.65 1.52
C GLY A 272 23.23 6.59 3.00
N LYS A 273 24.12 7.00 3.90
CA LYS A 273 23.85 7.11 5.35
C LYS A 273 22.74 8.12 5.65
N GLY A 274 22.78 9.30 5.04
CA GLY A 274 21.72 10.30 5.18
C GLY A 274 20.36 9.82 4.68
N MET A 275 20.33 9.07 3.59
CA MET A 275 19.09 8.46 3.09
C MET A 275 18.55 7.37 4.02
N LEU A 276 19.41 6.57 4.66
CA LEU A 276 19.01 5.59 5.68
C LEU A 276 18.40 6.27 6.91
N LEU A 277 18.98 7.37 7.40
CA LEU A 277 18.41 8.15 8.50
C LEU A 277 17.04 8.72 8.14
N LYS A 278 16.91 9.30 6.94
CA LYS A 278 15.63 9.79 6.42
C LYS A 278 14.60 8.66 6.27
N PHE A 279 15.04 7.47 5.92
CA PHE A 279 14.21 6.28 5.81
C PHE A 279 13.75 5.75 7.18
N LEU A 280 14.60 5.80 8.20
CA LEU A 280 14.22 5.52 9.59
C LEU A 280 13.19 6.54 10.08
N GLN A 281 13.47 7.84 9.87
CA GLN A 281 12.54 8.92 10.22
C GLN A 281 11.16 8.70 9.60
N ALA A 282 11.12 8.33 8.31
CA ALA A 282 9.90 8.05 7.58
C ALA A 282 9.03 6.95 8.20
N HIS A 283 9.65 5.93 8.83
CA HIS A 283 8.92 4.85 9.50
C HIS A 283 8.61 5.15 10.98
N SER A 284 9.29 6.12 11.59
CA SER A 284 9.10 6.52 13.00
C SER A 284 8.05 7.61 13.24
N GLU A 285 7.57 8.24 12.17
CA GLU A 285 6.40 9.13 12.17
C GLU A 285 5.16 8.39 12.76
N ASP A 286 4.07 9.10 13.08
CA ASP A 286 2.88 8.47 13.67
C ASP A 286 1.77 8.32 12.60
N PRO A 287 1.36 7.08 12.25
CA PRO A 287 0.34 6.83 11.23
C PRO A 287 -1.03 7.39 11.60
N ALA A 288 -1.32 7.56 12.89
CA ALA A 288 -2.61 8.03 13.37
C ALA A 288 -2.79 9.54 13.20
N GLN A 289 -1.76 10.28 12.78
CA GLN A 289 -1.89 11.70 12.50
C GLN A 289 -2.65 11.94 11.19
N ILE A 290 -3.67 12.82 11.23
CA ILE A 290 -4.48 13.19 10.07
C ILE A 290 -3.62 13.84 8.94
N ARG A 291 -2.47 14.43 9.30
CA ARG A 291 -1.48 15.00 8.37
C ARG A 291 -0.07 14.66 8.87
N PRO A 292 0.53 13.54 8.44
CA PRO A 292 1.93 13.27 8.73
C PRO A 292 2.83 14.32 8.06
N LYS A 293 4.03 14.51 8.61
CA LYS A 293 4.88 15.66 8.28
C LYS A 293 5.49 15.57 6.88
N GLU A 294 6.12 14.46 6.52
CA GLU A 294 6.89 14.38 5.26
C GLU A 294 6.74 13.08 4.46
N PHE A 295 6.64 11.90 5.09
CA PHE A 295 6.84 10.63 4.37
C PHE A 295 5.68 9.66 4.38
N TRP A 296 4.83 9.69 5.40
CA TRP A 296 3.94 8.56 5.65
C TRP A 296 2.99 8.21 4.49
N TYR A 297 2.66 9.16 3.60
CA TYR A 297 1.73 8.88 2.49
C TYR A 297 2.16 9.52 1.19
N GLY A 298 2.82 8.72 0.35
CA GLY A 298 2.80 8.94 -1.09
C GLY A 298 4.16 8.94 -1.77
N GLN A 299 4.25 9.82 -2.76
CA GLN A 299 5.25 9.76 -3.83
C GLN A 299 6.68 9.93 -3.28
N GLU A 300 6.82 10.72 -2.23
CA GLU A 300 8.07 11.07 -1.54
C GLU A 300 8.73 9.84 -0.91
N TYR A 301 7.97 9.03 -0.15
CA TYR A 301 8.47 7.77 0.43
C TYR A 301 8.88 6.76 -0.64
N SER A 302 8.05 6.61 -1.67
CA SER A 302 8.38 5.70 -2.78
C SER A 302 9.62 6.17 -3.55
N TYR A 303 9.80 7.48 -3.75
CA TYR A 303 11.02 8.00 -4.36
C TYR A 303 12.25 7.81 -3.46
N LEU A 304 12.14 8.07 -2.15
CA LEU A 304 13.23 7.82 -1.21
C LEU A 304 13.68 6.35 -1.25
N THR A 305 12.72 5.43 -1.09
CA THR A 305 12.96 3.98 -1.20
C THR A 305 13.68 3.65 -2.50
N ARG A 306 13.24 4.26 -3.60
CA ARG A 306 13.87 3.98 -4.88
C ARG A 306 15.29 4.50 -4.97
N ASP A 307 15.47 5.77 -4.64
CA ASP A 307 16.75 6.44 -4.77
C ASP A 307 17.81 5.72 -3.91
N MET A 308 17.42 5.15 -2.76
CA MET A 308 18.27 4.27 -1.96
C MET A 308 18.73 3.03 -2.74
N ILE A 309 17.80 2.32 -3.42
CA ILE A 309 18.12 1.13 -4.22
C ILE A 309 19.07 1.50 -5.37
N ASP A 310 18.77 2.57 -6.11
CA ASP A 310 19.57 3.00 -7.26
C ASP A 310 20.97 3.48 -6.86
N LEU A 311 21.07 4.29 -5.81
CA LEU A 311 22.33 4.75 -5.25
C LEU A 311 23.17 3.57 -4.78
N THR A 312 22.60 2.64 -4.03
CA THR A 312 23.32 1.47 -3.50
C THR A 312 23.83 0.58 -4.64
N ARG A 313 23.00 0.32 -5.66
CA ARG A 313 23.41 -0.41 -6.86
C ARG A 313 24.53 0.29 -7.63
N ALA A 314 24.51 1.62 -7.71
CA ALA A 314 25.57 2.39 -8.33
C ALA A 314 26.86 2.33 -7.49
N LEU A 315 26.77 2.58 -6.19
CA LEU A 315 27.88 2.57 -5.24
C LEU A 315 28.64 1.24 -5.29
N VAL A 316 27.96 0.10 -5.13
CA VAL A 316 28.59 -1.23 -5.18
C VAL A 316 29.27 -1.47 -6.54
N ARG A 317 28.65 -1.09 -7.66
CA ARG A 317 29.27 -1.22 -8.99
C ARG A 317 30.53 -0.37 -9.12
N HIS A 318 30.50 0.86 -8.62
CA HIS A 318 31.61 1.79 -8.74
C HIS A 318 32.77 1.45 -7.80
N VAL A 319 32.49 1.08 -6.55
CA VAL A 319 33.54 0.67 -5.59
C VAL A 319 34.23 -0.61 -6.06
N ASN A 320 33.48 -1.61 -6.54
CA ASN A 320 34.07 -2.83 -7.09
C ASN A 320 34.92 -2.57 -8.34
N ARG A 321 34.50 -1.62 -9.18
CA ARG A 321 35.31 -1.18 -10.34
C ARG A 321 36.59 -0.48 -9.90
N LEU A 322 36.53 0.34 -8.84
CA LEU A 322 37.69 1.03 -8.30
C LEU A 322 38.67 0.05 -7.63
N ALA A 323 38.16 -0.92 -6.86
CA ALA A 323 38.94 -1.98 -6.22
C ALA A 323 39.72 -2.84 -7.23
N LYS A 324 39.16 -3.09 -8.42
CA LYS A 324 39.90 -3.75 -9.52
C LYS A 324 41.11 -2.94 -9.99
N ARG A 325 41.13 -1.63 -9.77
CA ARG A 325 42.22 -0.71 -10.16
C ARG A 325 43.23 -0.43 -9.04
N THR A 326 43.04 -1.00 -7.85
CA THR A 326 43.93 -0.85 -6.68
C THR A 326 45.35 -1.33 -6.98
N ARG A 327 46.38 -0.61 -6.52
CA ARG A 327 47.78 -1.06 -6.61
C ARG A 327 48.04 -2.19 -5.60
N GLY A 328 48.81 -3.20 -6.01
CA GLY A 328 49.12 -4.36 -5.17
C GLY A 328 47.97 -5.37 -5.05
N ALA A 329 47.87 -6.02 -3.88
CA ALA A 329 46.87 -7.06 -3.62
C ALA A 329 45.43 -6.53 -3.77
N LYS A 330 44.62 -7.26 -4.53
CA LYS A 330 43.22 -6.90 -4.81
C LYS A 330 42.35 -7.35 -3.65
N PRO A 331 41.59 -6.45 -3.02
CA PRO A 331 40.62 -6.84 -1.99
C PRO A 331 39.42 -7.57 -2.59
N ASN A 332 38.69 -8.29 -1.74
CA ASN A 332 37.44 -8.94 -2.13
C ASN A 332 36.38 -7.90 -2.52
N PRO A 333 35.57 -8.17 -3.56
CA PRO A 333 34.50 -7.26 -3.97
C PRO A 333 33.35 -7.29 -2.96
N VAL A 334 32.62 -6.18 -2.88
CA VAL A 334 31.34 -6.11 -2.17
C VAL A 334 30.29 -6.93 -2.92
N ALA A 335 29.60 -7.82 -2.20
CA ALA A 335 28.47 -8.57 -2.72
C ALA A 335 27.21 -7.69 -2.70
N MET A 336 26.39 -7.77 -3.76
CA MET A 336 25.08 -7.13 -3.76
C MET A 336 24.09 -8.00 -2.99
N PRO A 337 23.37 -7.47 -1.99
CA PRO A 337 22.29 -8.20 -1.31
C PRO A 337 21.27 -8.79 -2.29
N PRO A 338 20.75 -10.01 -2.06
CA PRO A 338 19.82 -10.68 -2.98
C PRO A 338 18.59 -9.84 -3.33
N LEU A 339 17.98 -9.16 -2.34
CA LEU A 339 16.85 -8.25 -2.54
C LEU A 339 17.20 -7.13 -3.54
N LEU A 340 18.35 -6.48 -3.35
CA LEU A 340 18.82 -5.43 -4.24
C LEU A 340 19.30 -5.97 -5.58
N ALA A 341 19.59 -7.26 -5.71
CA ALA A 341 19.99 -7.90 -6.96
C ALA A 341 18.80 -8.39 -7.81
N GLY A 342 17.57 -8.33 -7.31
CA GLY A 342 16.42 -8.98 -7.96
C GLY A 342 16.54 -10.50 -7.94
N LYS A 343 17.09 -11.04 -6.84
CA LYS A 343 17.35 -12.46 -6.61
C LYS A 343 16.84 -12.89 -5.23
N ALA A 344 15.83 -12.20 -4.72
CA ALA A 344 15.17 -12.58 -3.48
C ALA A 344 14.57 -13.99 -3.63
N GLN A 345 14.58 -14.74 -2.54
CA GLN A 345 14.01 -16.07 -2.41
C GLN A 345 13.25 -16.15 -1.09
N GLY A 346 12.34 -17.11 -0.96
CA GLY A 346 11.50 -17.28 0.22
C GLY A 346 10.03 -17.04 -0.06
N ARG A 347 9.31 -16.62 0.96
CA ARG A 347 7.86 -16.41 0.96
C ARG A 347 7.50 -14.95 0.67
N PHE A 348 6.24 -14.74 0.30
CA PHE A 348 5.65 -13.43 0.00
C PHE A 348 6.40 -12.69 -1.11
N LEU A 349 6.70 -13.40 -2.20
CA LEU A 349 7.26 -12.87 -3.45
C LEU A 349 6.21 -12.88 -4.57
N GLU A 350 6.55 -12.41 -5.78
CA GLU A 350 5.62 -12.51 -6.92
C GLU A 350 5.33 -13.99 -7.26
N TYR A 351 4.10 -14.27 -7.71
CA TYR A 351 3.73 -15.61 -8.17
C TYR A 351 4.54 -16.00 -9.43
N PRO A 352 5.04 -17.25 -9.54
CA PRO A 352 5.86 -17.67 -10.68
C PRO A 352 5.17 -17.63 -12.04
N HIS A 353 3.83 -17.75 -12.10
CA HIS A 353 3.07 -17.80 -13.35
C HIS A 353 2.74 -16.44 -13.95
N VAL A 354 2.97 -15.33 -13.22
CA VAL A 354 2.63 -13.97 -13.67
C VAL A 354 3.88 -13.13 -13.91
N GLY A 355 3.67 -11.95 -14.49
CA GLY A 355 4.69 -10.94 -14.69
C GLY A 355 5.44 -11.11 -16.00
N ARG A 356 6.69 -10.63 -16.01
CA ARG A 356 7.48 -10.54 -17.24
C ARG A 356 7.91 -11.93 -17.74
N GLN A 357 7.39 -12.31 -18.91
CA GLN A 357 7.76 -13.54 -19.61
C GLN A 357 8.79 -13.30 -20.71
N HIS A 358 8.81 -12.10 -21.31
CA HIS A 358 9.80 -11.75 -22.33
C HIS A 358 10.45 -10.39 -22.07
N THR A 359 11.77 -10.38 -22.27
CA THR A 359 12.55 -9.14 -22.29
C THR A 359 12.75 -8.69 -23.73
N LEU A 360 12.34 -7.45 -24.03
CA LEU A 360 12.43 -6.90 -25.38
C LEU A 360 13.80 -6.23 -25.61
N GLY A 361 14.30 -6.26 -26.84
CA GLY A 361 15.44 -5.42 -27.24
C GLY A 361 15.05 -3.94 -27.33
N SER A 362 16.03 -3.04 -27.19
CA SER A 362 15.82 -1.58 -27.09
C SER A 362 15.03 -0.98 -28.27
N MET A 363 15.26 -1.46 -29.50
CA MET A 363 14.54 -0.98 -30.69
C MET A 363 13.05 -1.32 -30.66
N ARG A 364 12.71 -2.56 -30.26
CA ARG A 364 11.30 -2.98 -30.12
C ARG A 364 10.60 -2.18 -29.03
N ARG A 365 11.28 -1.92 -27.89
CA ARG A 365 10.73 -1.08 -26.82
C ARG A 365 10.43 0.34 -27.30
N ARG A 366 11.37 0.98 -28.00
CA ARG A 366 11.16 2.31 -28.61
C ARG A 366 10.00 2.30 -29.59
N GLY A 367 9.91 1.28 -30.45
CA GLY A 367 8.80 1.12 -31.38
C GLY A 367 7.44 1.02 -30.67
N ARG A 368 7.35 0.22 -29.60
CA ARG A 368 6.14 0.11 -28.77
C ARG A 368 5.77 1.44 -28.12
N MET A 369 6.74 2.15 -27.54
CA MET A 369 6.51 3.48 -26.95
C MET A 369 6.00 4.50 -27.96
N LEU A 370 6.55 4.52 -29.19
CA LEU A 370 6.05 5.40 -30.25
C LEU A 370 4.62 5.06 -30.66
N ARG A 371 4.28 3.76 -30.77
CA ARG A 371 2.90 3.33 -31.04
C ARG A 371 1.96 3.75 -29.92
N TRP A 372 2.37 3.56 -28.66
CA TRP A 372 1.59 3.93 -27.49
C TRP A 372 1.39 5.45 -27.38
N ALA A 373 2.43 6.25 -27.64
CA ALA A 373 2.31 7.70 -27.69
C ALA A 373 1.31 8.18 -28.77
N ARG A 374 1.34 7.56 -29.96
CA ARG A 374 0.36 7.84 -31.02
C ARG A 374 -1.06 7.44 -30.61
N LEU A 375 -1.23 6.28 -29.98
CA LEU A 375 -2.49 5.82 -29.42
C LEU A 375 -3.05 6.82 -28.42
N TYR A 376 -2.24 7.19 -27.42
CA TYR A 376 -2.63 8.15 -26.39
C TYR A 376 -3.05 9.49 -27.00
N HIS A 377 -2.25 10.01 -27.94
CA HIS A 377 -2.56 11.26 -28.62
C HIS A 377 -3.89 11.19 -29.42
N ARG A 378 -4.15 10.06 -30.10
CA ARG A 378 -5.40 9.82 -30.83
C ARG A 378 -6.60 9.75 -29.87
N THR A 379 -6.46 9.06 -28.74
CA THR A 379 -7.47 8.95 -27.69
C THR A 379 -7.81 10.31 -27.10
N GLY A 380 -6.81 11.13 -26.74
CA GLY A 380 -7.07 12.49 -26.23
C GLY A 380 -7.80 13.38 -27.24
N ARG A 381 -7.48 13.28 -28.55
CA ARG A 381 -8.21 14.02 -29.59
C ARG A 381 -9.68 13.58 -29.70
N LYS A 382 -9.97 12.29 -29.53
CA LYS A 382 -11.35 11.80 -29.51
C LYS A 382 -12.09 12.27 -28.25
N LYS A 383 -11.44 12.27 -27.08
CA LYS A 383 -12.04 12.81 -25.85
C LYS A 383 -12.38 14.29 -25.97
N MET A 384 -11.52 15.09 -26.58
CA MET A 384 -11.85 16.49 -26.87
C MET A 384 -13.04 16.63 -27.81
N LYS A 385 -13.16 15.79 -28.85
CA LYS A 385 -14.36 15.77 -29.72
C LYS A 385 -15.63 15.39 -28.96
N ILE A 386 -15.55 14.48 -27.98
CA ILE A 386 -16.67 14.12 -27.11
C ILE A 386 -17.10 15.34 -26.27
N LEU A 387 -16.13 16.12 -25.76
CA LEU A 387 -16.41 17.36 -25.04
C LEU A 387 -17.08 18.40 -25.94
N ASP A 388 -16.53 18.63 -27.13
CA ASP A 388 -17.00 19.64 -28.10
C ASP A 388 -18.39 19.30 -28.66
N ALA A 389 -18.80 18.03 -28.61
CA ALA A 389 -20.12 17.59 -29.07
C ALA A 389 -21.28 18.04 -28.16
N GLY A 390 -20.99 18.55 -26.95
CA GLY A 390 -22.01 19.07 -26.04
C GLY A 390 -23.07 18.05 -25.63
N LEU A 391 -22.70 16.77 -25.56
CA LEU A 391 -23.60 15.67 -25.23
C LEU A 391 -24.15 15.81 -23.79
N PRO A 392 -25.36 15.30 -23.51
CA PRO A 392 -25.83 15.12 -22.13
C PRO A 392 -24.80 14.34 -21.31
N GLU A 393 -24.71 14.65 -20.01
CA GLU A 393 -23.67 14.12 -19.12
C GLU A 393 -23.57 12.60 -19.16
N GLU A 394 -24.68 11.88 -19.05
CA GLU A 394 -24.70 10.41 -19.09
C GLU A 394 -24.10 9.85 -20.40
N GLN A 395 -24.49 10.41 -21.55
CA GLN A 395 -23.98 10.01 -22.86
C GLN A 395 -22.50 10.35 -23.03
N ARG A 396 -22.08 11.51 -22.54
CA ARG A 396 -20.68 11.95 -22.52
C ARG A 396 -19.83 10.97 -21.71
N LEU A 397 -20.25 10.65 -20.49
CA LEU A 397 -19.54 9.74 -19.59
C LEU A 397 -19.46 8.32 -20.15
N ALA A 398 -20.55 7.80 -20.74
CA ALA A 398 -20.55 6.50 -21.38
C ALA A 398 -19.57 6.44 -22.57
N ALA A 399 -19.58 7.46 -23.45
CA ALA A 399 -18.66 7.56 -24.58
C ALA A 399 -17.19 7.68 -24.13
N ALA A 400 -16.94 8.48 -23.10
CA ALA A 400 -15.61 8.67 -22.52
C ALA A 400 -15.06 7.40 -21.86
N SER A 401 -15.92 6.66 -21.14
CA SER A 401 -15.60 5.36 -20.55
C SER A 401 -15.27 4.32 -21.62
N ALA A 402 -16.06 4.24 -22.69
CA ALA A 402 -15.80 3.33 -23.80
C ALA A 402 -14.47 3.62 -24.52
N GLU A 403 -14.15 4.90 -24.75
CA GLU A 403 -12.86 5.30 -25.34
C GLU A 403 -11.68 5.00 -24.41
N SER A 404 -11.85 5.16 -23.10
CA SER A 404 -10.84 4.78 -22.10
C SER A 404 -10.59 3.26 -22.08
N ALA A 405 -11.66 2.46 -22.22
CA ALA A 405 -11.54 1.01 -22.32
C ALA A 405 -10.84 0.56 -23.61
N GLN A 406 -11.15 1.20 -24.73
CA GLN A 406 -10.44 0.97 -25.99
C GLN A 406 -8.96 1.31 -25.87
N TRP A 407 -8.63 2.46 -25.26
CA TRP A 407 -7.25 2.84 -24.98
C TRP A 407 -6.54 1.82 -24.09
N GLY A 408 -7.21 1.32 -23.06
CA GLY A 408 -6.69 0.27 -22.17
C GLY A 408 -6.32 -0.99 -22.94
N ARG A 409 -7.27 -1.57 -23.69
CA ARG A 409 -7.03 -2.78 -24.52
C ARG A 409 -5.91 -2.60 -25.52
N GLU A 410 -5.94 -1.54 -26.33
CA GLU A 410 -4.90 -1.31 -27.34
C GLU A 410 -3.53 -1.03 -26.71
N SER A 411 -3.48 -0.43 -25.51
CA SER A 411 -2.23 -0.27 -24.77
C SER A 411 -1.66 -1.63 -24.37
N LEU A 412 -2.47 -2.51 -23.80
CA LEU A 412 -2.06 -3.86 -23.41
C LEU A 412 -1.57 -4.67 -24.63
N ASP A 413 -2.27 -4.59 -25.77
CA ASP A 413 -1.86 -5.24 -27.02
C ASP A 413 -0.51 -4.72 -27.55
N ILE A 414 -0.29 -3.40 -27.52
CA ILE A 414 0.98 -2.79 -27.96
C ILE A 414 2.15 -3.37 -27.16
N PHE A 415 1.94 -3.62 -25.87
CA PHE A 415 2.95 -4.17 -24.96
C PHE A 415 2.88 -5.68 -24.78
N GLY A 416 1.98 -6.39 -25.47
CA GLY A 416 1.84 -7.84 -25.37
C GLY A 416 1.59 -8.26 -23.92
N ILE A 417 0.65 -7.59 -23.25
CA ILE A 417 0.26 -7.88 -21.88
C ILE A 417 -1.08 -8.62 -21.93
N GLU A 418 -1.09 -9.85 -21.46
CA GLU A 418 -2.30 -10.65 -21.36
C GLU A 418 -2.91 -10.49 -19.96
N VAL A 419 -4.24 -10.33 -19.89
CA VAL A 419 -4.96 -10.14 -18.63
C VAL A 419 -5.91 -11.30 -18.39
N THR A 420 -5.73 -11.97 -17.26
CA THR A 420 -6.67 -12.98 -16.73
C THR A 420 -7.42 -12.41 -15.53
N VAL A 421 -8.69 -12.79 -15.38
CA VAL A 421 -9.55 -12.35 -14.27
C VAL A 421 -9.95 -13.58 -13.47
N ASN A 422 -9.67 -13.55 -12.17
CA ASN A 422 -10.02 -14.59 -11.21
C ASN A 422 -10.74 -13.94 -10.02
N ALA A 423 -11.59 -14.72 -9.35
CA ALA A 423 -12.31 -14.27 -8.16
C ALA A 423 -11.88 -15.11 -6.95
N ASP A 424 -11.81 -14.45 -5.80
CA ASP A 424 -11.66 -15.14 -4.52
C ASP A 424 -12.88 -16.05 -4.25
N PRO A 425 -12.72 -17.24 -3.64
CA PRO A 425 -13.83 -18.16 -3.37
C PRO A 425 -15.00 -17.55 -2.60
N PHE A 426 -14.76 -16.56 -1.71
CA PHE A 426 -15.84 -15.92 -0.94
C PHE A 426 -16.57 -14.81 -1.71
N PHE A 427 -16.09 -14.43 -2.90
CA PHE A 427 -16.66 -13.32 -3.67
C PHE A 427 -18.14 -13.57 -4.01
N ALA A 428 -18.44 -14.70 -4.66
CA ALA A 428 -19.75 -14.94 -5.26
C ALA A 428 -20.89 -14.95 -4.24
N ALA A 429 -20.68 -15.57 -3.07
CA ALA A 429 -21.69 -15.65 -2.03
C ALA A 429 -22.02 -14.26 -1.44
N THR A 430 -21.00 -13.46 -1.13
CA THR A 430 -21.19 -12.11 -0.58
C THR A 430 -21.76 -11.15 -1.63
N ALA A 431 -21.32 -11.22 -2.89
CA ALA A 431 -21.83 -10.38 -3.98
C ALA A 431 -23.33 -10.61 -4.24
N ARG A 432 -23.77 -11.88 -4.20
CA ARG A 432 -25.19 -12.24 -4.32
C ARG A 432 -26.03 -11.68 -3.18
N ASP A 433 -25.58 -11.87 -1.93
CA ASP A 433 -26.36 -11.45 -0.76
C ASP A 433 -26.43 -9.92 -0.64
N LEU A 434 -25.42 -9.20 -1.16
CA LEU A 434 -25.41 -7.74 -1.32
C LEU A 434 -26.33 -7.24 -2.46
N ASP A 435 -26.82 -8.12 -3.32
CA ASP A 435 -27.46 -7.78 -4.58
C ASP A 435 -26.57 -6.86 -5.46
N LEU A 436 -25.28 -7.17 -5.53
CA LEU A 436 -24.27 -6.34 -6.22
C LEU A 436 -24.61 -6.11 -7.71
N ALA A 437 -25.27 -7.10 -8.34
CA ALA A 437 -25.72 -7.02 -9.74
C ALA A 437 -26.62 -5.82 -10.02
N ASN A 438 -27.41 -5.37 -9.03
CA ASN A 438 -28.33 -4.24 -9.13
C ASN A 438 -27.78 -2.96 -8.47
N ARG A 439 -26.53 -2.96 -8.00
CA ARG A 439 -25.87 -1.83 -7.34
C ARG A 439 -24.68 -1.34 -8.14
N GLN A 440 -24.78 -0.12 -8.67
CA GLN A 440 -23.67 0.56 -9.36
C GLN A 440 -23.15 1.77 -8.56
N GLY A 441 -24.05 2.49 -7.87
CA GLY A 441 -23.67 3.45 -6.85
C GLY A 441 -23.10 2.75 -5.61
N LYS A 442 -22.26 3.47 -4.87
CA LYS A 442 -21.63 3.08 -3.62
C LYS A 442 -20.68 1.89 -3.72
N VAL A 443 -20.32 1.47 -4.93
CA VAL A 443 -19.30 0.45 -5.16
C VAL A 443 -17.95 1.14 -5.36
N LEU A 444 -16.97 0.83 -4.52
CA LEU A 444 -15.61 1.33 -4.60
C LEU A 444 -14.66 0.18 -4.97
N PHE A 445 -14.11 0.21 -6.18
CA PHE A 445 -12.99 -0.63 -6.55
C PHE A 445 -11.69 -0.06 -5.98
N LEU A 446 -10.95 -0.91 -5.27
CA LEU A 446 -9.70 -0.55 -4.61
C LEU A 446 -8.56 -1.39 -5.20
N PRO A 447 -7.99 -1.03 -6.36
CA PRO A 447 -6.86 -1.74 -6.95
C PRO A 447 -5.54 -1.48 -6.23
N THR A 448 -4.65 -2.48 -6.23
CA THR A 448 -3.21 -2.32 -5.92
C THR A 448 -2.56 -1.32 -6.88
N HIS A 449 -1.55 -0.57 -6.42
CA HIS A 449 -0.82 0.39 -7.26
C HIS A 449 0.65 0.00 -7.42
N ARG A 450 0.96 -0.66 -8.54
CA ARG A 450 2.22 -1.36 -8.79
C ARG A 450 2.99 -0.79 -9.97
N SER A 451 2.29 -0.29 -10.99
CA SER A 451 2.88 0.12 -12.27
C SER A 451 2.02 1.16 -12.98
N LEU A 452 2.60 1.88 -13.95
CA LEU A 452 1.81 2.71 -14.87
C LEU A 452 0.79 1.88 -15.67
N PHE A 453 1.01 0.57 -15.83
CA PHE A 453 0.06 -0.33 -16.48
C PHE A 453 -1.20 -0.60 -15.66
N ASP A 454 -1.26 -0.20 -14.37
CA ASP A 454 -2.48 -0.35 -13.57
C ASP A 454 -3.67 0.37 -14.22
N HIS A 455 -3.44 1.52 -14.88
CA HIS A 455 -4.51 2.31 -15.50
C HIS A 455 -5.05 1.68 -16.80
N PRO A 456 -4.21 1.23 -17.77
CA PRO A 456 -4.67 0.42 -18.88
C PRO A 456 -5.41 -0.87 -18.46
N VAL A 457 -4.88 -1.59 -17.47
CA VAL A 457 -5.53 -2.81 -16.94
C VAL A 457 -6.89 -2.46 -16.36
N MET A 458 -6.99 -1.47 -15.47
CA MET A 458 -8.26 -1.06 -14.88
C MET A 458 -9.28 -0.57 -15.92
N SER A 459 -8.85 0.25 -16.87
CA SER A 459 -9.72 0.79 -17.92
C SER A 459 -10.28 -0.32 -18.81
N SER A 460 -9.47 -1.34 -19.10
CA SER A 460 -9.91 -2.52 -19.85
C SER A 460 -10.82 -3.43 -19.01
N LEU A 461 -10.45 -3.67 -17.74
CA LEU A 461 -11.15 -4.58 -16.82
C LEU A 461 -12.61 -4.19 -16.60
N LEU A 462 -12.90 -2.90 -16.44
CA LEU A 462 -14.26 -2.39 -16.23
C LEU A 462 -15.21 -2.67 -17.40
N HIS A 463 -14.67 -3.05 -18.56
CA HIS A 463 -15.43 -3.43 -19.76
C HIS A 463 -15.16 -4.88 -20.17
N ASP A 464 -14.42 -5.66 -19.37
CA ASP A 464 -14.14 -7.06 -19.66
C ASP A 464 -15.40 -7.90 -19.38
N PRO A 465 -15.89 -8.69 -20.35
CA PRO A 465 -17.10 -9.51 -20.16
C PRO A 465 -17.01 -10.45 -18.97
N ARG A 466 -15.83 -11.03 -18.69
CA ARG A 466 -15.62 -11.96 -17.57
C ARG A 466 -15.78 -11.24 -16.24
N PHE A 467 -15.29 -10.00 -16.16
CA PHE A 467 -15.43 -9.17 -14.98
C PHE A 467 -16.87 -8.70 -14.78
N LEU A 468 -17.53 -8.25 -15.85
CA LEU A 468 -18.95 -7.84 -15.79
C LEU A 468 -19.87 -9.01 -15.40
N GLU A 469 -19.63 -10.19 -15.93
CA GLU A 469 -20.33 -11.42 -15.55
C GLU A 469 -20.12 -11.74 -14.06
N LEU A 470 -18.87 -11.65 -13.58
CA LEU A 470 -18.54 -11.87 -12.17
C LEU A 470 -19.28 -10.91 -11.23
N ILE A 471 -19.31 -9.61 -11.55
CA ILE A 471 -20.01 -8.59 -10.74
C ILE A 471 -21.54 -8.69 -10.91
N GLY A 472 -22.02 -9.27 -12.02
CA GLY A 472 -23.43 -9.34 -12.38
C GLY A 472 -23.98 -8.10 -13.11
N TRP A 473 -23.10 -7.23 -13.62
CA TRP A 473 -23.50 -6.02 -14.33
C TRP A 473 -23.74 -6.28 -15.81
N ARG A 474 -24.91 -5.87 -16.31
CA ARG A 474 -25.26 -6.01 -17.74
C ARG A 474 -24.58 -4.98 -18.63
N THR A 475 -24.40 -3.78 -18.12
CA THR A 475 -23.80 -2.65 -18.82
C THR A 475 -22.68 -2.05 -17.98
N PRO A 476 -21.49 -1.78 -18.54
CA PRO A 476 -20.40 -1.18 -17.79
C PRO A 476 -20.75 0.27 -17.44
N PRO A 477 -20.84 0.64 -16.14
CA PRO A 477 -21.04 2.03 -15.75
C PRO A 477 -19.78 2.85 -16.02
N ALA A 478 -19.93 4.15 -16.21
CA ALA A 478 -18.79 5.07 -16.26
C ALA A 478 -18.22 5.28 -14.85
N PRO A 479 -16.97 4.87 -14.56
CA PRO A 479 -16.42 5.02 -13.22
C PRO A 479 -16.08 6.48 -12.89
N VAL A 480 -16.08 6.83 -11.61
CA VAL A 480 -15.38 8.02 -11.12
C VAL A 480 -14.01 7.59 -10.57
N ILE A 481 -12.94 8.23 -11.02
CA ILE A 481 -11.59 8.00 -10.50
C ILE A 481 -11.16 9.19 -9.66
N LEU A 482 -10.54 8.93 -8.50
CA LEU A 482 -9.83 9.96 -7.75
C LEU A 482 -8.40 10.07 -8.30
N ALA A 483 -8.14 11.11 -9.09
CA ALA A 483 -6.89 11.34 -9.78
C ALA A 483 -6.08 12.46 -9.12
N ARG A 484 -4.75 12.41 -9.21
CA ARG A 484 -3.90 13.53 -8.82
C ARG A 484 -3.88 14.59 -9.92
N ALA A 485 -3.75 15.87 -9.56
CA ALA A 485 -3.46 16.90 -10.56
C ALA A 485 -2.08 16.68 -11.22
N ARG A 486 -1.97 17.05 -12.50
CA ARG A 486 -0.72 17.10 -13.27
C ARG A 486 0.01 15.75 -13.35
N LEU A 487 -0.76 14.66 -13.47
CA LEU A 487 -0.24 13.28 -13.53
C LEU A 487 0.83 13.05 -14.61
N THR A 488 0.79 13.82 -15.69
CA THR A 488 1.73 13.70 -16.82
C THR A 488 2.98 14.57 -16.68
N GLU A 489 3.07 15.42 -15.65
CA GLU A 489 4.23 16.30 -15.40
C GLU A 489 5.55 15.53 -15.31
N PRO A 490 5.63 14.37 -14.62
CA PRO A 490 6.87 13.59 -14.55
C PRO A 490 7.33 13.02 -15.91
N ALA A 491 6.43 12.91 -16.89
CA ALA A 491 6.69 12.39 -18.24
C ALA A 491 6.96 13.49 -19.28
N MET A 492 7.00 14.76 -18.87
CA MET A 492 7.38 15.88 -19.73
C MET A 492 8.88 15.82 -20.04
N VAL A 493 9.22 15.88 -21.33
CA VAL A 493 10.61 15.90 -21.80
C VAL A 493 11.01 17.34 -22.10
N ARG A 494 12.09 17.84 -21.49
CA ARG A 494 12.65 19.16 -21.84
C ARG A 494 13.61 19.03 -23.01
N ILE A 495 13.34 19.75 -24.09
CA ILE A 495 14.22 19.87 -25.27
C ILE A 495 14.44 21.36 -25.53
N ALA A 496 15.71 21.81 -25.54
CA ALA A 496 16.09 23.20 -25.79
C ALA A 496 15.31 24.23 -24.93
N GLY A 497 15.14 23.95 -23.63
CA GLY A 497 14.44 24.84 -22.70
C GLY A 497 12.90 24.82 -22.80
N ARG A 498 12.32 24.08 -23.75
CA ARG A 498 10.87 23.90 -23.91
C ARG A 498 10.45 22.52 -23.41
N SER A 499 9.35 22.45 -22.66
CA SER A 499 8.78 21.19 -22.16
C SER A 499 7.82 20.62 -23.20
N PHE A 500 8.06 19.40 -23.64
CA PHE A 500 7.23 18.66 -24.58
C PHE A 500 6.61 17.45 -23.90
N SER A 501 5.31 17.30 -24.06
CA SER A 501 4.61 16.10 -23.67
C SER A 501 4.80 15.02 -24.73
N LEU A 502 5.26 13.82 -24.33
CA LEU A 502 5.40 12.67 -25.24
C LEU A 502 4.09 12.27 -25.92
N ILE A 503 2.95 12.68 -25.35
CA ILE A 503 1.59 12.37 -25.78
C ILE A 503 0.88 13.54 -26.50
N GLY A 504 1.57 14.68 -26.66
CA GLY A 504 1.08 15.83 -27.42
C GLY A 504 -0.03 16.65 -26.75
N PHE A 505 -0.20 16.54 -25.43
CA PHE A 505 -1.12 17.36 -24.62
C PHE A 505 -0.40 17.93 -23.40
N SER A 506 -0.72 19.16 -23.01
CA SER A 506 -0.22 19.77 -21.77
C SER A 506 -0.77 19.06 -20.54
N THR A 507 -0.14 19.29 -19.39
CA THR A 507 -0.63 18.77 -18.10
C THR A 507 -2.03 19.24 -17.79
N GLU A 508 -2.33 20.50 -18.10
CA GLU A 508 -3.62 21.16 -17.87
C GLU A 508 -4.69 20.62 -18.84
N GLU A 509 -4.32 20.33 -20.09
CA GLU A 509 -5.23 19.70 -21.05
C GLU A 509 -5.63 18.28 -20.62
N VAL A 510 -4.68 17.51 -20.06
CA VAL A 510 -4.97 16.17 -19.54
C VAL A 510 -5.86 16.23 -18.30
N ASP A 511 -5.56 17.13 -17.36
CA ASP A 511 -6.40 17.35 -16.18
C ASP A 511 -7.83 17.74 -16.62
N LYS A 512 -7.96 18.66 -17.59
CA LYS A 512 -9.26 19.03 -18.16
C LYS A 512 -9.99 17.83 -18.77
N MET A 513 -9.31 16.96 -19.51
CA MET A 513 -9.93 15.75 -20.07
C MET A 513 -10.46 14.82 -18.96
N LEU A 514 -9.66 14.58 -17.93
CA LEU A 514 -10.06 13.71 -16.82
C LEU A 514 -11.29 14.28 -16.09
N GLU A 515 -11.32 15.58 -15.86
CA GLU A 515 -12.42 16.23 -15.12
C GLU A 515 -13.66 16.46 -15.99
N ASP A 516 -13.53 17.18 -17.11
CA ASP A 516 -14.67 17.64 -17.91
C ASP A 516 -15.22 16.58 -18.85
N VAL A 517 -14.39 15.60 -19.26
CA VAL A 517 -14.79 14.55 -20.21
C VAL A 517 -15.10 13.24 -19.50
N ASP A 518 -14.19 12.79 -18.63
CA ASP A 518 -14.36 11.51 -17.91
C ASP A 518 -15.16 11.66 -16.60
N GLY A 519 -15.40 12.90 -16.16
CA GLY A 519 -16.10 13.20 -14.90
C GLY A 519 -15.30 12.79 -13.67
N HIS A 520 -13.98 12.59 -13.77
CA HIS A 520 -13.15 12.19 -12.64
C HIS A 520 -12.99 13.36 -11.65
N VAL A 521 -12.43 13.06 -10.48
CA VAL A 521 -12.14 14.07 -9.45
C VAL A 521 -10.64 14.27 -9.37
N ILE A 522 -10.20 15.51 -9.54
CA ILE A 522 -8.80 15.88 -9.48
C ILE A 522 -8.46 16.42 -8.08
N MET A 523 -7.44 15.85 -7.47
CA MET A 523 -6.84 16.36 -6.24
C MET A 523 -5.86 17.49 -6.57
N SER A 524 -6.33 18.73 -6.49
CA SER A 524 -5.47 19.92 -6.57
C SER A 524 -4.65 20.09 -5.27
N ARG A 525 -3.47 20.70 -5.38
CA ARG A 525 -2.64 21.06 -4.20
C ARG A 525 -3.17 22.31 -3.47
N SER A 526 -4.20 22.98 -3.99
CA SER A 526 -4.73 24.23 -3.43
C SER A 526 -5.71 23.96 -2.28
N ALA A 527 -5.51 24.65 -1.16
CA ALA A 527 -6.24 24.47 0.09
C ALA A 527 -7.73 24.83 0.06
N ASP A 528 -8.23 25.46 -1.01
CA ASP A 528 -9.61 25.94 -1.09
C ASP A 528 -10.34 25.39 -2.33
N THR A 529 -11.19 24.40 -2.07
CA THR A 529 -12.45 24.02 -2.73
C THR A 529 -12.86 22.72 -2.04
N GLY A 530 -14.15 22.55 -1.69
CA GLY A 530 -14.61 21.46 -0.79
C GLY A 530 -13.91 20.12 -1.06
N SER A 531 -13.14 19.62 -0.08
CA SER A 531 -12.18 18.51 -0.19
C SER A 531 -12.48 17.56 -1.37
N PRO A 532 -11.56 17.38 -2.34
CA PRO A 532 -11.75 16.48 -3.48
C PRO A 532 -12.28 15.10 -3.09
N THR A 533 -11.86 14.57 -1.94
CA THR A 533 -12.35 13.33 -1.35
C THR A 533 -13.86 13.36 -1.04
N ARG A 534 -14.39 14.50 -0.56
CA ARG A 534 -15.85 14.68 -0.35
C ARG A 534 -16.61 14.74 -1.66
N ARG A 535 -16.06 15.40 -2.70
CA ARG A 535 -16.68 15.42 -4.03
C ARG A 535 -16.70 14.02 -4.64
N PHE A 536 -15.61 13.27 -4.49
CA PHE A 536 -15.54 11.87 -4.89
C PHE A 536 -16.59 11.03 -4.16
N ALA A 537 -16.69 11.16 -2.83
CA ALA A 537 -17.69 10.46 -2.04
C ALA A 537 -19.13 10.78 -2.47
N LYS A 538 -19.42 12.03 -2.87
CA LYS A 538 -20.73 12.41 -3.41
C LYS A 538 -21.01 11.72 -4.75
N LEU A 539 -20.05 11.72 -5.68
CA LEU A 539 -20.19 11.04 -6.97
C LEU A 539 -20.31 9.52 -6.83
N LEU A 540 -19.78 8.97 -5.75
CA LEU A 540 -19.91 7.56 -5.42
C LEU A 540 -21.38 7.18 -5.18
N GLU A 541 -22.26 8.10 -4.74
CA GLU A 541 -23.70 7.83 -4.62
C GLU A 541 -24.35 7.47 -5.97
N GLU A 542 -23.79 7.96 -7.08
CA GLU A 542 -24.40 7.89 -8.42
C GLU A 542 -23.78 6.78 -9.28
N ARG A 543 -22.48 6.49 -9.12
CA ARG A 543 -21.72 5.57 -9.99
C ARG A 543 -20.50 4.99 -9.28
N PRO A 544 -19.92 3.88 -9.76
CA PRO A 544 -18.85 3.22 -9.04
C PRO A 544 -17.56 4.03 -9.07
N GLY A 545 -16.80 3.93 -7.99
CA GLY A 545 -15.53 4.61 -7.81
C GLY A 545 -14.35 3.69 -8.04
N VAL A 546 -13.22 4.28 -8.43
CA VAL A 546 -11.91 3.62 -8.42
C VAL A 546 -10.92 4.51 -7.66
N VAL A 547 -10.26 3.95 -6.66
CA VAL A 547 -9.19 4.65 -5.94
C VAL A 547 -7.98 3.76 -5.76
N TYR A 548 -6.80 4.29 -6.07
CA TYR A 548 -5.53 3.66 -5.71
C TYR A 548 -5.15 4.10 -4.29
N GLY A 549 -5.57 3.31 -3.29
CA GLY A 549 -5.44 3.67 -1.87
C GLY A 549 -4.00 3.91 -1.40
N GLU A 550 -3.01 3.34 -2.09
CA GLU A 550 -1.57 3.55 -1.87
C GLU A 550 -1.08 4.96 -2.27
N GLY A 551 -1.83 5.67 -3.13
CA GLY A 551 -1.51 7.03 -3.60
C GLY A 551 -0.28 7.16 -4.50
N THR A 552 0.52 6.11 -4.67
CA THR A 552 1.64 6.05 -5.62
C THR A 552 1.99 4.61 -5.97
N THR A 553 2.66 4.37 -7.10
CA THR A 553 3.12 3.03 -7.46
C THR A 553 4.27 2.58 -6.55
N ALA A 554 4.34 1.29 -6.26
CA ALA A 554 5.49 0.66 -5.60
C ALA A 554 6.84 0.95 -6.29
N SER A 555 7.90 0.95 -5.48
CA SER A 555 9.27 1.33 -5.87
C SER A 555 10.12 0.13 -6.31
N TYR A 556 9.74 -1.06 -5.83
CA TYR A 556 10.31 -2.36 -6.16
C TYR A 556 9.25 -3.45 -5.99
N GLU A 557 9.55 -4.64 -6.52
CA GLU A 557 8.61 -5.75 -6.73
C GLU A 557 7.94 -6.28 -5.47
N HIS A 558 8.66 -6.32 -4.33
CA HIS A 558 8.14 -6.86 -3.08
C HIS A 558 7.66 -5.81 -2.07
N GLN A 559 7.56 -4.54 -2.49
CA GLN A 559 6.98 -3.49 -1.64
C GLN A 559 5.46 -3.59 -1.67
N CYS A 560 4.71 -3.19 -0.65
CA CYS A 560 3.26 -2.87 -0.76
C CYS A 560 3.00 -1.69 0.17
N LEU A 561 2.49 -0.57 -0.35
CA LEU A 561 2.47 0.66 0.43
C LEU A 561 1.26 0.69 1.39
N PRO A 562 1.39 1.35 2.56
CA PRO A 562 0.26 1.62 3.43
C PRO A 562 -0.84 2.42 2.72
N MET A 563 -2.09 2.12 3.07
CA MET A 563 -3.27 2.81 2.54
C MET A 563 -3.43 4.20 3.15
N GLN A 564 -3.87 5.18 2.35
CA GLN A 564 -4.14 6.55 2.80
C GLN A 564 -5.44 6.61 3.61
N HIS A 565 -5.33 6.45 4.93
CA HIS A 565 -6.47 6.29 5.83
C HIS A 565 -7.49 7.46 5.78
N ALA A 566 -7.02 8.68 5.50
CA ALA A 566 -7.86 9.88 5.37
C ALA A 566 -8.93 9.79 4.25
N LEU A 567 -8.69 8.95 3.23
CA LEU A 567 -9.66 8.64 2.17
C LEU A 567 -10.94 8.04 2.76
N TYR A 568 -10.78 7.01 3.60
CA TYR A 568 -11.89 6.20 4.11
C TYR A 568 -12.79 6.99 5.07
N ALA A 569 -12.23 8.00 5.73
CA ALA A 569 -12.97 8.91 6.62
C ALA A 569 -14.10 9.68 5.93
N HIS A 570 -14.05 9.80 4.60
CA HIS A 570 -14.99 10.55 3.79
C HIS A 570 -15.96 9.67 2.99
N LEU A 571 -15.73 8.35 2.94
CA LEU A 571 -16.59 7.42 2.20
C LEU A 571 -17.95 7.26 2.89
N PRO A 572 -19.06 7.10 2.14
CA PRO A 572 -20.37 6.73 2.70
C PRO A 572 -20.28 5.51 3.61
N PRO A 573 -21.04 5.42 4.73
CA PRO A 573 -20.98 4.25 5.61
C PRO A 573 -21.42 2.96 4.90
N ASP A 574 -22.36 3.06 3.97
CA ASP A 574 -22.91 1.95 3.18
C ASP A 574 -22.16 1.68 1.87
N VAL A 575 -20.91 2.15 1.78
CA VAL A 575 -20.01 1.82 0.67
C VAL A 575 -19.71 0.31 0.64
N ILE A 576 -19.70 -0.28 -0.55
CA ILE A 576 -19.22 -1.63 -0.82
C ILE A 576 -17.81 -1.50 -1.39
N ILE A 577 -16.81 -1.95 -0.66
CA ILE A 577 -15.40 -1.85 -1.07
C ILE A 577 -14.98 -3.20 -1.67
N ILE A 578 -14.49 -3.20 -2.89
CA ILE A 578 -14.02 -4.40 -3.60
C ILE A 578 -12.52 -4.25 -3.86
N PRO A 579 -11.66 -4.87 -3.05
CA PRO A 579 -10.22 -4.88 -3.31
C PRO A 579 -9.93 -5.64 -4.61
N LEU A 580 -9.06 -5.07 -5.44
CA LEU A 580 -8.57 -5.70 -6.68
C LEU A 580 -7.05 -5.82 -6.60
N VAL A 581 -6.52 -6.97 -6.97
CA VAL A 581 -5.08 -7.23 -6.93
C VAL A 581 -4.54 -7.51 -8.32
N PHE A 582 -3.54 -6.75 -8.74
CA PHE A 582 -2.89 -6.89 -10.05
C PHE A 582 -1.53 -7.57 -9.88
N ARG A 583 -1.51 -8.90 -9.98
CA ARG A 583 -0.29 -9.70 -9.80
C ARG A 583 0.62 -9.62 -11.02
N GLY A 584 1.93 -9.56 -10.78
CA GLY A 584 2.98 -9.56 -11.82
C GLY A 584 3.15 -8.24 -12.58
N ILE A 585 2.27 -7.26 -12.39
CA ILE A 585 2.29 -6.05 -13.22
C ILE A 585 3.51 -5.14 -12.94
N HIS A 586 4.09 -5.21 -11.74
CA HIS A 586 5.28 -4.41 -11.41
C HIS A 586 6.46 -4.77 -12.31
N SER A 587 6.72 -6.07 -12.53
CA SER A 587 7.85 -6.52 -13.37
C SER A 587 7.69 -6.15 -14.85
N LEU A 588 6.48 -5.82 -15.32
CA LEU A 588 6.23 -5.41 -16.71
C LEU A 588 6.71 -3.98 -16.99
N TRP A 589 6.51 -3.05 -16.07
CA TRP A 589 7.08 -1.72 -16.15
C TRP A 589 7.35 -1.18 -14.74
N PRO A 590 8.54 -1.45 -14.20
CA PRO A 590 8.89 -0.98 -12.86
C PRO A 590 9.07 0.53 -12.90
N LYS A 591 8.65 1.19 -11.82
CA LYS A 591 8.63 2.66 -11.67
C LYS A 591 9.95 3.33 -12.07
N CYS A 592 11.07 2.63 -11.92
CA CYS A 592 12.37 3.26 -11.85
C CYS A 592 13.52 2.46 -12.47
N PRO A 593 14.62 3.14 -12.89
CA PRO A 593 14.95 4.56 -12.64
C PRO A 593 14.04 5.57 -13.37
N ARG A 594 14.06 6.86 -13.00
CA ARG A 594 13.22 7.88 -13.66
C ARG A 594 13.45 7.87 -15.19
N GLY A 595 12.37 7.78 -15.97
CA GLY A 595 12.46 7.58 -17.42
C GLY A 595 12.80 6.15 -17.84
N ASN A 596 12.59 5.16 -16.96
CA ASN A 596 12.79 3.76 -17.25
C ASN A 596 11.94 3.32 -18.45
N LEU A 597 12.61 2.80 -19.47
CA LEU A 597 12.00 2.17 -20.63
C LEU A 597 12.22 0.65 -20.62
N ASP A 598 12.49 0.05 -19.46
CA ASP A 598 12.55 -1.39 -19.25
C ASP A 598 11.16 -2.00 -19.18
N ILE A 599 10.47 -1.89 -20.31
CA ILE A 599 9.12 -2.38 -20.51
C ILE A 599 9.20 -3.80 -21.06
N GLY A 600 8.60 -4.74 -20.34
CA GLY A 600 8.47 -6.14 -20.70
C GLY A 600 7.11 -6.45 -21.34
N SER A 601 6.93 -7.74 -21.66
CA SER A 601 5.64 -8.34 -22.00
C SER A 601 5.43 -9.59 -21.15
N GLY A 602 4.18 -9.99 -20.97
CA GLY A 602 3.84 -11.15 -20.15
C GLY A 602 2.41 -11.08 -19.64
N GLN A 603 2.19 -11.57 -18.43
CA GLN A 603 0.85 -11.83 -17.92
C GLN A 603 0.55 -11.01 -16.66
N VAL A 604 -0.66 -10.45 -16.61
CA VAL A 604 -1.24 -9.85 -15.41
C VAL A 604 -2.44 -10.69 -15.00
N GLU A 605 -2.43 -11.13 -13.75
CA GLU A 605 -3.60 -11.75 -13.14
C GLU A 605 -4.31 -10.70 -12.27
N VAL A 606 -5.58 -10.45 -12.57
CA VAL A 606 -6.48 -9.66 -11.74
C VAL A 606 -7.24 -10.60 -10.81
N VAL A 607 -7.02 -10.46 -9.51
CA VAL A 607 -7.80 -11.16 -8.49
C VAL A 607 -8.82 -10.20 -7.90
N VAL A 608 -10.10 -10.57 -7.98
CA VAL A 608 -11.23 -9.83 -7.40
C VAL A 608 -11.48 -10.38 -6.01
N CYS A 609 -11.15 -9.60 -4.98
CA CYS A 609 -11.33 -10.00 -3.59
C CYS A 609 -12.80 -9.85 -3.16
N PRO A 610 -13.24 -10.56 -2.10
CA PRO A 610 -14.64 -10.50 -1.66
C PRO A 610 -15.05 -9.08 -1.27
N PRO A 611 -16.31 -8.67 -1.52
CA PRO A 611 -16.78 -7.36 -1.11
C PRO A 611 -16.68 -7.18 0.42
N MET A 612 -16.19 -6.02 0.84
CA MET A 612 -16.08 -5.59 2.22
C MET A 612 -17.08 -4.47 2.48
N LEU A 613 -17.97 -4.65 3.47
CA LEU A 613 -19.03 -3.70 3.75
C LEU A 613 -18.51 -2.56 4.61
N GLY A 614 -18.75 -1.32 4.19
CA GLY A 614 -18.42 -0.15 4.99
C GLY A 614 -19.16 -0.12 6.32
N GLU A 615 -20.41 -0.60 6.37
CA GLU A 615 -21.27 -0.53 7.55
C GLU A 615 -20.73 -1.31 8.74
N THR A 616 -20.06 -2.41 8.46
CA THR A 616 -19.43 -3.29 9.44
C THR A 616 -17.95 -2.95 9.62
N THR A 617 -17.26 -2.60 8.54
CA THR A 617 -15.79 -2.55 8.53
C THR A 617 -15.24 -1.16 8.82
N LEU A 618 -15.92 -0.08 8.41
CA LEU A 618 -15.46 1.28 8.73
C LEU A 618 -15.79 1.61 10.18
N LEU A 619 -14.87 2.33 10.83
CA LEU A 619 -15.07 2.75 12.22
C LEU A 619 -16.15 3.85 12.30
N PRO A 620 -16.89 3.92 13.42
CA PRO A 620 -17.91 4.95 13.63
C PRO A 620 -17.42 6.35 13.29
N ARG A 621 -18.28 7.16 12.65
CA ARG A 621 -17.98 8.56 12.26
C ARG A 621 -17.95 9.51 13.46
N LYS A 622 -17.03 9.27 14.39
CA LYS A 622 -16.75 10.12 15.55
C LYS A 622 -15.42 10.82 15.36
N ARG A 623 -15.26 12.03 15.90
CA ARG A 623 -14.06 12.86 15.69
C ARG A 623 -12.76 12.11 16.03
N ALA A 624 -12.78 11.29 17.07
CA ALA A 624 -11.63 10.51 17.53
C ALA A 624 -11.34 9.25 16.69
N LEU A 625 -12.32 8.70 15.96
CA LEU A 625 -12.16 7.53 15.06
C LEU A 625 -12.07 7.95 13.58
N ARG A 626 -11.88 9.24 13.32
CA ARG A 626 -11.88 9.81 11.97
C ARG A 626 -10.68 9.33 11.13
N THR A 627 -9.61 8.88 11.77
CA THR A 627 -8.40 8.46 11.07
C THR A 627 -8.62 7.16 10.31
N GLN A 628 -9.58 6.29 10.65
CA GLN A 628 -9.87 5.04 9.90
C GLN A 628 -8.62 4.20 9.63
N LEU A 629 -7.71 4.15 10.61
CA LEU A 629 -6.40 3.53 10.45
C LEU A 629 -6.50 2.00 10.35
N GLU A 630 -7.32 1.38 11.20
CA GLU A 630 -7.54 -0.05 11.28
C GLU A 630 -8.20 -0.60 9.99
N PRO A 631 -9.29 0.00 9.46
CA PRO A 631 -9.85 -0.41 8.16
C PRO A 631 -8.84 -0.24 7.02
N ALA A 632 -8.07 0.86 7.01
CA ALA A 632 -7.06 1.10 5.99
C ALA A 632 -5.98 -0.01 5.98
N THR A 633 -5.52 -0.45 7.16
CA THR A 633 -4.60 -1.59 7.26
C THR A 633 -5.23 -2.91 6.87
N LEU A 634 -6.50 -3.15 7.19
CA LEU A 634 -7.22 -4.34 6.73
C LEU A 634 -7.33 -4.39 5.20
N PHE A 635 -7.63 -3.27 4.55
CA PHE A 635 -7.66 -3.21 3.09
C PHE A 635 -6.27 -3.47 2.48
N GLN A 636 -5.20 -2.98 3.12
CA GLN A 636 -3.83 -3.32 2.73
C GLN A 636 -3.56 -4.82 2.90
N ALA A 637 -4.04 -5.44 3.99
CA ALA A 637 -3.88 -6.86 4.26
C ALA A 637 -4.53 -7.73 3.18
N ALA A 638 -5.74 -7.37 2.75
CA ALA A 638 -6.43 -8.02 1.64
C ALA A 638 -5.61 -7.93 0.33
N HIS A 639 -4.95 -6.81 0.08
CA HIS A 639 -4.00 -6.70 -1.02
C HIS A 639 -2.77 -7.59 -0.82
N ILE A 640 -2.11 -7.56 0.34
CA ILE A 640 -0.91 -8.35 0.62
C ILE A 640 -1.19 -9.85 0.47
N ALA A 641 -2.24 -10.35 1.12
CA ALA A 641 -2.62 -11.76 1.17
C ALA A 641 -2.91 -12.35 -0.21
N ARG A 642 -3.30 -11.51 -1.17
CA ARG A 642 -3.58 -11.93 -2.53
C ARG A 642 -2.52 -11.47 -3.52
N LEU A 643 -1.69 -10.46 -3.25
CA LEU A 643 -0.67 -9.97 -4.18
C LEU A 643 0.57 -10.85 -4.22
N PHE A 644 0.98 -11.34 -3.05
CA PHE A 644 2.22 -12.10 -2.89
C PHE A 644 1.95 -13.56 -2.57
N ASN A 645 2.79 -14.44 -3.13
CA ASN A 645 2.71 -15.87 -2.91
C ASN A 645 3.21 -16.20 -1.49
N PRO A 646 2.35 -16.72 -0.59
CA PRO A 646 2.79 -17.06 0.75
C PRO A 646 3.72 -18.30 0.74
N GLU A 647 3.72 -19.10 -0.32
CA GLU A 647 4.56 -20.29 -0.46
C GLU A 647 6.02 -19.97 -0.79
N PRO A 648 6.97 -20.86 -0.43
CA PRO A 648 8.37 -20.68 -0.77
C PRO A 648 8.54 -20.69 -2.29
N SER A 649 9.23 -19.68 -2.81
CA SER A 649 9.57 -19.55 -4.25
C SER A 649 10.89 -20.19 -4.61
#